data_AF-A0A2A2S0A7-F1
#
_entry.id   AF-A0A2A2S0A7-F1
#
_cell.length_a   1.000
_cell.length_b   1.000
_cell.length_c   1.000
_cell.angle_alpha   90.00
_cell.angle_beta   90.00
_cell.angle_gamma   90.00
#
_symmetry.space_group_name_H-M   'P 1'
#
loop_
_entity.id
_entity.type
_entity.pdbx_description
1 polymer ?
#
loop_
_entity_poly.entity_id
_entity_poly.type
_entity_poly.pdbx_seq_one_letter_code
_entity_poly.pdbx_strand_id
1 'polypeptide(L)'
;MIKSIEDGRKEDGNRSIADKIIKRLHDLEMTVQSNFGRWAWELLQNAKDSVANTDRKVSVQITFDNTKIEFRHNGNHFTEKDIRGLINQISSKEVEEGEVSTRTGKFGTGFLTTHLLSKEVTIKGIVETKTGQFFKFNFPLDRDGKTTTVLIPKIENAWLQFHISTENSEIDSYDHTFFNTSFSYKLPTAEQKEIAKTGVDEFIKLIPFVLTFISQIDNVEIIDNTRSTINKFKVRPKTSDGFQVIEKIENGNSTVISLLHATNETVTIAAMVKKVGDKYEVLSLNKIPKLFCDFPLIGTENFYFPIVVNSFHFNPQTERDGIWLMGDSNAEVLENKDLLKQAFELYKTLLTNCAKPTFRQLYNLSVSQLPLTDDRYFEKSWYITNIQTPLRTFLLSQPIVEHEDGKNGKLEDSWFPLKSYSKDFREKIWKFNFDLFPGAVCRKEDLHPWIEVIWEDINRLTVNELMQDIAKKNTIGQLSEDLGLSEVDTFNWYNDLGTFLISDEQNLSLFGKHAIIPNENGKFLIKEEIYINKIKDSDLIEVLQLLGEDWNDILIHHSVGFGKYHVKEKKDIAIKISEKLRKVDNTDHDIVKAISILSEWFDNHLEEGRELFAETFSRRAELFMNTIEDKESLYKVMKSATNLSQVAAAMEDNPMLFENIERANNIFSLMKEYNLQTVEQLRAVLEGQAVNTQKSLLPITEEILVAMGITNVEEWEDAMRDTDLKALFDHRSVPTKDMYVLAHAHIDKARARVIEHLKTLSDDYDLDDLDIHTAPTILAGVRKHGRPIKIVFRPAYSQEVIVYYGAEKDTLDYTDTELWVDDGIEIWQVSLGYILKKNNIKKFKI
;
A
#
# COMPACT_ATOMS: atom_id res chain seq x y z
N MET A 1 -1.10 15.09 -88.03
CA MET A 1 -0.27 14.95 -86.82
C MET A 1 1.12 14.51 -87.25
N ILE A 2 2.17 15.20 -86.80
CA ILE A 2 3.55 14.86 -87.12
C ILE A 2 3.98 13.76 -86.16
N LYS A 3 4.16 12.54 -86.68
CA LYS A 3 4.39 11.32 -85.88
C LYS A 3 5.56 11.47 -84.89
N SER A 4 6.65 12.14 -85.30
CA SER A 4 7.81 12.41 -84.43
C SER A 4 7.51 13.34 -83.25
N ILE A 5 6.59 14.30 -83.40
CA ILE A 5 6.17 15.19 -82.29
C ILE A 5 5.25 14.44 -81.34
N GLU A 6 4.41 13.54 -81.85
CA GLU A 6 3.54 12.66 -81.04
C GLU A 6 4.37 11.65 -80.22
N ASP A 7 5.40 11.07 -80.83
CA ASP A 7 6.32 10.13 -80.21
C ASP A 7 7.16 10.84 -79.14
N GLY A 8 7.70 12.04 -79.44
CA GLY A 8 8.38 12.89 -78.46
C GLY A 8 7.49 13.29 -77.28
N ARG A 9 6.21 13.63 -77.52
CA ARG A 9 5.25 13.94 -76.44
C ARG A 9 4.97 12.75 -75.52
N LYS A 10 4.90 11.54 -76.07
CA LYS A 10 4.75 10.30 -75.28
C LYS A 10 6.02 10.01 -74.47
N GLU A 11 7.18 10.18 -75.08
CA GLU A 11 8.49 9.98 -74.42
C GLU A 11 8.70 10.98 -73.27
N ASP A 12 8.38 12.26 -73.48
CA ASP A 12 8.42 13.30 -72.44
C ASP A 12 7.43 13.01 -71.29
N GLY A 13 6.25 12.47 -71.61
CA GLY A 13 5.26 12.04 -70.62
C GLY A 13 5.78 10.89 -69.74
N ASN A 14 6.31 9.84 -70.35
CA ASN A 14 6.90 8.70 -69.63
C ASN A 14 8.13 9.11 -68.81
N ARG A 15 8.95 10.02 -69.33
CA ARG A 15 10.10 10.58 -68.61
C ARG A 15 9.69 11.38 -67.39
N SER A 16 8.67 12.24 -67.50
CA SER A 16 8.15 13.00 -66.36
C SER A 16 7.58 12.08 -65.27
N ILE A 17 6.89 11.01 -65.65
CA ILE A 17 6.38 10.00 -64.71
C ILE A 17 7.56 9.29 -64.00
N ALA A 18 8.56 8.85 -64.76
CA ALA A 18 9.73 8.18 -64.22
C ALA A 18 10.52 9.08 -63.24
N ASP A 19 10.76 10.34 -63.59
CA ASP A 19 11.42 11.31 -62.70
C ASP A 19 10.65 11.51 -61.39
N LYS A 20 9.31 11.62 -61.44
CA LYS A 20 8.46 11.75 -60.25
C LYS A 20 8.56 10.52 -59.34
N ILE A 21 8.54 9.32 -59.90
CA ILE A 21 8.66 8.07 -59.14
C ILE A 21 10.03 7.99 -58.47
N ILE A 22 11.11 8.27 -59.20
CA ILE A 22 12.48 8.22 -58.67
C ILE A 22 12.65 9.20 -57.51
N LYS A 23 12.26 10.46 -57.71
CA LYS A 23 12.38 11.50 -56.67
C LYS A 23 11.63 11.08 -55.41
N ARG A 24 10.40 10.61 -55.56
CA ARG A 24 9.56 10.26 -54.40
C ARG A 24 9.99 8.98 -53.69
N LEU A 25 10.45 7.96 -54.43
CA LEU A 25 11.05 6.78 -53.81
C LEU A 25 12.31 7.15 -53.03
N HIS A 26 13.13 8.05 -53.57
CA HIS A 26 14.31 8.55 -52.86
C HIS A 26 13.94 9.30 -51.57
N ASP A 27 12.96 10.21 -51.63
CA ASP A 27 12.46 10.92 -50.45
C ASP A 27 11.92 9.95 -49.38
N LEU A 28 11.18 8.90 -49.80
CA LEU A 28 10.67 7.86 -48.92
C LEU A 28 11.76 6.95 -48.34
N GLU A 29 12.80 6.62 -49.11
CA GLU A 29 13.96 5.83 -48.64
C GLU A 29 14.76 6.59 -47.57
N MET A 30 14.78 7.93 -47.65
CA MET A 30 15.47 8.79 -46.68
C MET A 30 14.71 8.96 -45.35
N THR A 31 13.42 8.60 -45.28
CA THR A 31 12.58 8.71 -44.07
C THR A 31 12.35 7.37 -43.35
N VAL A 32 13.03 6.28 -43.77
CA VAL A 32 12.74 4.88 -43.37
C VAL A 32 12.93 4.54 -41.88
N GLN A 33 13.61 5.38 -41.09
CA GLN A 33 14.04 4.99 -39.73
C GLN A 33 12.91 4.68 -38.72
N SER A 34 11.63 4.96 -39.02
CA SER A 34 10.50 4.69 -38.10
C SER A 34 9.25 4.03 -38.71
N ASN A 35 9.23 3.67 -40.00
CA ASN A 35 7.96 3.47 -40.76
C ASN A 35 7.73 2.06 -41.36
N PHE A 36 8.28 1.00 -40.77
CA PHE A 36 8.25 -0.35 -41.36
C PHE A 36 6.85 -0.98 -41.53
N GLY A 37 5.84 -0.55 -40.76
CA GLY A 37 4.45 -1.02 -40.85
C GLY A 37 3.53 -0.24 -41.78
N ARG A 38 3.97 0.92 -42.31
CA ARG A 38 3.12 1.85 -43.08
C ARG A 38 2.47 1.21 -44.30
N TRP A 39 3.17 0.31 -44.99
CA TRP A 39 2.67 -0.33 -46.21
C TRP A 39 1.34 -1.08 -45.99
N ALA A 40 1.16 -1.73 -44.83
CA ALA A 40 -0.03 -2.51 -44.53
C ALA A 40 -1.25 -1.62 -44.33
N TRP A 41 -1.05 -0.48 -43.65
CA TRP A 41 -2.09 0.53 -43.43
C TRP A 41 -2.52 1.20 -44.74
N GLU A 42 -1.59 1.50 -45.65
CA GLU A 42 -1.90 2.10 -46.95
C GLU A 42 -2.70 1.13 -47.85
N LEU A 43 -2.40 -0.17 -47.81
CA LEU A 43 -3.20 -1.19 -48.50
C LEU A 43 -4.59 -1.38 -47.89
N LEU A 44 -4.69 -1.37 -46.55
CA LEU A 44 -5.96 -1.42 -45.85
C LEU A 44 -6.83 -0.19 -46.13
N GLN A 45 -6.20 0.99 -46.21
CA GLN A 45 -6.85 2.23 -46.63
C GLN A 45 -7.40 2.13 -48.06
N ASN A 46 -6.62 1.60 -49.01
CA ASN A 46 -7.10 1.38 -50.38
C ASN A 46 -8.29 0.41 -50.41
N ALA A 47 -8.25 -0.64 -49.59
CA ALA A 47 -9.34 -1.60 -49.45
C ALA A 47 -10.62 -0.94 -48.89
N LYS A 48 -10.50 -0.11 -47.84
CA LYS A 48 -11.60 0.69 -47.27
C LYS A 48 -12.17 1.67 -48.30
N ASP A 49 -11.31 2.47 -48.93
CA ASP A 49 -11.70 3.49 -49.91
C ASP A 49 -12.47 2.88 -51.10
N SER A 50 -12.18 1.62 -51.46
CA SER A 50 -12.88 0.92 -52.55
C SER A 50 -14.38 0.75 -52.27
N VAL A 51 -14.80 0.67 -51.00
CA VAL A 51 -16.20 0.47 -50.60
C VAL A 51 -16.83 1.73 -50.00
N ALA A 52 -16.13 2.88 -49.99
CA ALA A 52 -16.56 4.11 -49.30
C ALA A 52 -17.93 4.66 -49.74
N ASN A 53 -18.35 4.38 -50.98
CA ASN A 53 -19.63 4.83 -51.54
C ASN A 53 -20.69 3.70 -51.57
N THR A 54 -20.50 2.65 -50.77
CA THR A 54 -21.41 1.48 -50.71
C THR A 54 -21.65 1.08 -49.27
N ASP A 55 -22.77 0.41 -48.98
CA ASP A 55 -23.05 -0.16 -47.65
C ASP A 55 -22.26 -1.45 -47.37
N ARG A 56 -21.35 -1.84 -48.28
CA ARG A 56 -20.57 -3.06 -48.17
C ARG A 56 -19.40 -2.87 -47.20
N LYS A 57 -19.13 -3.93 -46.43
CA LYS A 57 -17.90 -4.03 -45.64
C LYS A 57 -16.82 -4.80 -46.37
N VAL A 58 -15.57 -4.44 -46.11
CA VAL A 58 -14.40 -5.10 -46.68
C VAL A 58 -13.80 -6.12 -45.70
N SER A 59 -13.49 -7.30 -46.21
CA SER A 59 -12.67 -8.31 -45.56
C SER A 59 -11.27 -8.26 -46.16
N VAL A 60 -10.26 -8.47 -45.32
CA VAL A 60 -8.86 -8.41 -45.71
C VAL A 60 -8.12 -9.65 -45.25
N GLN A 61 -7.22 -10.15 -46.08
CA GLN A 61 -6.34 -11.26 -45.77
C GLN A 61 -4.89 -10.91 -46.10
N ILE A 62 -3.98 -11.08 -45.15
CA ILE A 62 -2.53 -10.94 -45.33
C ILE A 62 -1.91 -12.33 -45.20
N THR A 63 -1.13 -12.75 -46.18
CA THR A 63 -0.38 -14.02 -46.15
C THR A 63 1.11 -13.72 -46.19
N PHE A 64 1.83 -14.06 -45.14
CA PHE A 64 3.27 -13.83 -45.00
C PHE A 64 4.03 -15.16 -45.10
N ASP A 65 4.86 -15.26 -46.14
CA ASP A 65 5.74 -16.40 -46.42
C ASP A 65 7.22 -15.98 -46.33
N ASN A 66 8.12 -16.98 -46.30
CA ASN A 66 9.57 -16.74 -46.29
C ASN A 66 10.11 -16.01 -47.53
N THR A 67 9.36 -15.98 -48.63
CA THR A 67 9.79 -15.43 -49.93
C THR A 67 8.91 -14.28 -50.43
N LYS A 68 7.72 -14.10 -49.88
CA LYS A 68 6.75 -13.11 -50.34
C LYS A 68 5.75 -12.75 -49.24
N ILE A 69 5.06 -11.64 -49.45
CA ILE A 69 3.88 -11.27 -48.66
C ILE A 69 2.76 -10.83 -49.61
N GLU A 70 1.56 -11.33 -49.36
CA GLU A 70 0.40 -11.12 -50.20
C GLU A 70 -0.73 -10.49 -49.40
N PHE A 71 -1.20 -9.32 -49.85
CA PHE A 71 -2.37 -8.63 -49.31
C PHE A 71 -3.56 -8.82 -50.25
N ARG A 72 -4.68 -9.28 -49.71
CA ARG A 72 -5.91 -9.59 -50.45
C ARG A 72 -7.11 -8.92 -49.82
N HIS A 73 -8.05 -8.45 -50.64
CA HIS A 73 -9.32 -7.90 -50.15
C HIS A 73 -10.48 -8.13 -51.12
N ASN A 74 -11.70 -8.12 -50.58
CA ASN A 74 -12.96 -8.33 -51.34
C ASN A 74 -13.71 -7.01 -51.65
N GLY A 75 -12.94 -5.93 -51.77
CA GLY A 75 -13.44 -4.59 -52.10
C GLY A 75 -14.04 -4.51 -53.51
N ASN A 76 -14.32 -3.30 -53.97
CA ASN A 76 -14.83 -3.11 -55.33
C ASN A 76 -13.73 -3.31 -56.39
N HIS A 77 -14.16 -3.52 -57.64
CA HIS A 77 -13.28 -3.64 -58.81
C HIS A 77 -12.52 -2.34 -59.07
N PHE A 78 -11.47 -2.43 -59.87
CA PHE A 78 -10.74 -1.26 -60.38
C PHE A 78 -11.54 -0.58 -61.50
N THR A 79 -11.34 0.72 -61.65
CA THR A 79 -11.76 1.48 -62.83
C THR A 79 -10.58 1.72 -63.78
N GLU A 80 -10.85 2.15 -65.01
CA GLU A 80 -9.78 2.60 -65.93
C GLU A 80 -8.90 3.71 -65.32
N LYS A 81 -9.48 4.58 -64.49
CA LYS A 81 -8.73 5.64 -63.78
C LYS A 81 -7.77 5.04 -62.76
N ASP A 82 -8.18 3.99 -62.04
CA ASP A 82 -7.35 3.35 -61.03
C ASP A 82 -6.17 2.62 -61.66
N ILE A 83 -6.37 1.90 -62.77
CA ILE A 83 -5.27 1.23 -63.50
C ILE A 83 -4.25 2.25 -64.00
N ARG A 84 -4.71 3.36 -64.60
CA ARG A 84 -3.84 4.45 -65.04
C ARG A 84 -3.10 5.07 -63.84
N GLY A 85 -3.78 5.26 -62.71
CA GLY A 85 -3.19 5.77 -61.48
C GLY A 85 -2.11 4.86 -60.90
N LEU A 86 -2.34 3.54 -60.90
CA LEU A 86 -1.38 2.53 -60.42
C LEU A 86 -0.12 2.47 -61.29
N ILE A 87 -0.26 2.44 -62.62
CA ILE A 87 0.90 2.29 -63.53
C ILE A 87 1.65 3.61 -63.70
N ASN A 88 0.94 4.73 -63.86
CA ASN A 88 1.57 6.03 -64.15
C ASN A 88 1.83 6.87 -62.88
N GLN A 89 1.41 6.43 -61.69
CA GLN A 89 1.53 7.19 -60.44
C GLN A 89 0.91 8.60 -60.52
N ILE A 90 -0.15 8.74 -61.31
CA ILE A 90 -0.92 9.99 -61.40
C ILE A 90 -2.03 9.90 -60.36
N SER A 91 -2.11 10.87 -59.44
CA SER A 91 -3.19 10.92 -58.45
C SER A 91 -4.53 10.94 -59.17
N SER A 92 -5.32 9.88 -59.04
CA SER A 92 -6.68 9.80 -59.60
C SER A 92 -7.73 10.51 -58.74
N LYS A 93 -7.31 11.13 -57.62
CA LYS A 93 -8.16 11.63 -56.53
C LYS A 93 -7.92 13.13 -56.24
N GLU A 94 -7.75 13.97 -57.26
CA GLU A 94 -7.93 15.41 -57.08
C GLU A 94 -9.42 15.68 -56.90
N VAL A 95 -9.79 16.27 -55.77
CA VAL A 95 -11.16 16.69 -55.44
C VAL A 95 -11.36 18.07 -56.11
N GLU A 96 -12.46 18.27 -56.82
CA GLU A 96 -12.80 19.61 -57.32
C GLU A 96 -13.01 20.57 -56.13
N GLU A 97 -12.58 21.83 -56.25
CA GLU A 97 -12.74 22.84 -55.18
C GLU A 97 -14.20 22.91 -54.72
N GLY A 98 -14.49 22.46 -53.49
CA GLY A 98 -15.81 22.54 -52.85
C GLY A 98 -16.47 21.20 -52.50
N GLU A 99 -15.94 20.05 -52.90
CA GLU A 99 -16.47 18.74 -52.50
C GLU A 99 -15.83 18.20 -51.20
N VAL A 100 -16.66 17.68 -50.28
CA VAL A 100 -16.19 16.98 -49.07
C VAL A 100 -15.89 15.53 -49.43
N SER A 101 -14.61 15.16 -49.48
CA SER A 101 -14.19 13.78 -49.78
C SER A 101 -14.60 12.80 -48.67
N THR A 102 -15.29 11.73 -49.03
CA THR A 102 -15.56 10.56 -48.16
C THR A 102 -14.39 9.56 -48.12
N ARG A 103 -13.33 9.82 -48.90
CA ARG A 103 -12.14 8.96 -49.03
C ARG A 103 -11.00 9.49 -48.17
N THR A 104 -10.33 8.61 -47.45
CA THR A 104 -9.22 8.95 -46.55
C THR A 104 -7.96 9.35 -47.34
N GLY A 105 -7.80 8.89 -48.58
CA GLY A 105 -6.62 9.16 -49.41
C GLY A 105 -6.64 10.52 -50.11
N LYS A 106 -6.16 11.58 -49.44
CA LYS A 106 -6.02 12.94 -50.03
C LYS A 106 -4.83 13.10 -51.00
N PHE A 107 -3.73 12.35 -50.82
CA PHE A 107 -2.45 12.64 -51.47
C PHE A 107 -2.05 11.71 -52.62
N GLY A 108 -2.88 10.73 -53.00
CA GLY A 108 -2.66 9.87 -54.18
C GLY A 108 -1.35 9.05 -54.22
N THR A 109 -0.69 8.87 -53.08
CA THR A 109 0.74 8.47 -53.02
C THR A 109 1.06 7.35 -52.05
N GLY A 110 0.06 6.92 -51.28
CA GLY A 110 0.14 5.79 -50.35
C GLY A 110 0.57 4.49 -51.01
N PHE A 111 0.20 4.25 -52.28
CA PHE A 111 0.62 3.02 -52.96
C PHE A 111 2.15 2.97 -53.21
N LEU A 112 2.80 4.11 -53.41
CA LEU A 112 4.24 4.14 -53.64
C LEU A 112 5.03 3.77 -52.36
N THR A 113 4.50 4.08 -51.17
CA THR A 113 5.14 3.70 -49.90
C THR A 113 5.24 2.18 -49.75
N THR A 114 4.31 1.42 -50.35
CA THR A 114 4.37 -0.05 -50.36
C THR A 114 5.60 -0.58 -51.10
N HIS A 115 6.22 0.22 -51.97
CA HIS A 115 7.44 -0.18 -52.69
C HIS A 115 8.69 -0.12 -51.81
N LEU A 116 8.60 0.46 -50.61
CA LEU A 116 9.63 0.32 -49.56
C LEU A 116 9.76 -1.14 -49.09
N LEU A 117 8.64 -1.89 -49.12
CA LEU A 117 8.64 -3.32 -48.83
C LEU A 117 9.27 -4.10 -49.98
N SER A 118 8.83 -3.83 -51.21
CA SER A 118 9.43 -4.38 -52.41
C SER A 118 9.15 -3.53 -53.63
N LYS A 119 10.20 -3.23 -54.41
CA LYS A 119 10.08 -2.46 -55.66
C LYS A 119 9.38 -3.25 -56.76
N GLU A 120 9.24 -4.56 -56.61
CA GLU A 120 8.50 -5.43 -57.52
C GLU A 120 7.24 -5.96 -56.83
N VAL A 121 6.07 -5.57 -57.34
CA VAL A 121 4.76 -6.01 -56.86
C VAL A 121 3.96 -6.64 -57.99
N THR A 122 3.35 -7.80 -57.74
CA THR A 122 2.38 -8.40 -58.67
C THR A 122 0.97 -8.01 -58.26
N ILE A 123 0.22 -7.41 -59.19
CA ILE A 123 -1.15 -6.93 -58.93
C ILE A 123 -2.12 -7.82 -59.68
N LYS A 124 -3.13 -8.32 -58.97
CA LYS A 124 -4.25 -9.07 -59.54
C LYS A 124 -5.56 -8.39 -59.16
N GLY A 125 -6.49 -8.37 -60.10
CA GLY A 125 -7.75 -7.67 -59.90
C GLY A 125 -8.76 -7.92 -61.00
N ILE A 126 -9.89 -7.24 -60.86
CA ILE A 126 -10.91 -7.10 -61.89
C ILE A 126 -11.00 -5.62 -62.23
N VAL A 127 -11.03 -5.28 -63.50
CA VAL A 127 -11.23 -3.90 -63.99
C VAL A 127 -12.56 -3.80 -64.72
N GLU A 128 -13.32 -2.75 -64.43
CA GLU A 128 -14.50 -2.35 -65.17
C GLU A 128 -14.13 -1.28 -66.21
N THR A 129 -14.52 -1.51 -67.46
CA THR A 129 -14.38 -0.54 -68.55
C THR A 129 -15.51 0.49 -68.51
N LYS A 130 -15.35 1.62 -69.21
CA LYS A 130 -16.46 2.59 -69.38
C LYS A 130 -17.71 2.01 -70.05
N THR A 131 -17.58 0.89 -70.75
CA THR A 131 -18.69 0.16 -71.38
C THR A 131 -19.41 -0.79 -70.40
N GLY A 132 -18.95 -0.88 -69.13
CA GLY A 132 -19.52 -1.75 -68.11
C GLY A 132 -19.07 -3.22 -68.22
N GLN A 133 -18.02 -3.51 -68.98
CA GLN A 133 -17.47 -4.86 -69.13
C GLN A 133 -16.39 -5.10 -68.08
N PHE A 134 -16.32 -6.33 -67.56
CA PHE A 134 -15.35 -6.72 -66.55
C PHE A 134 -14.25 -7.60 -67.16
N PHE A 135 -13.00 -7.32 -66.81
CA PHE A 135 -11.83 -8.11 -67.21
C PHE A 135 -11.00 -8.48 -66.01
N LYS A 136 -10.53 -9.73 -65.95
CA LYS A 136 -9.51 -10.14 -64.97
C LYS A 136 -8.14 -9.72 -65.46
N PHE A 137 -7.29 -9.22 -64.56
CA PHE A 137 -5.92 -8.88 -64.91
C PHE A 137 -4.94 -9.42 -63.87
N ASN A 138 -3.71 -9.62 -64.32
CA ASN A 138 -2.58 -10.05 -63.50
C ASN A 138 -1.28 -9.59 -64.15
N PHE A 139 -0.63 -8.56 -63.60
CA PHE A 139 0.61 -8.04 -64.16
C PHE A 139 1.63 -7.67 -63.07
N PRO A 140 2.93 -7.78 -63.36
CA PRO A 140 3.97 -7.26 -62.49
C PRO A 140 4.16 -5.76 -62.70
N LEU A 141 4.29 -5.03 -61.59
CA LEU A 141 4.69 -3.64 -61.55
C LEU A 141 6.08 -3.55 -60.90
N ASP A 142 7.07 -3.17 -61.71
CA ASP A 142 8.46 -3.09 -61.32
C ASP A 142 8.91 -1.61 -61.30
N ARG A 143 9.29 -1.14 -60.12
CA ARG A 143 9.80 0.21 -59.87
C ARG A 143 11.30 0.24 -59.54
N ASP A 144 12.01 -0.87 -59.75
CA ASP A 144 13.44 -0.93 -59.49
C ASP A 144 14.23 -0.20 -60.60
N GLY A 145 14.55 1.06 -60.39
CA GLY A 145 15.33 1.84 -61.35
C GLY A 145 15.76 3.17 -60.76
N LYS A 146 17.07 3.45 -60.78
CA LYS A 146 17.63 4.70 -60.26
C LYS A 146 17.69 5.83 -61.29
N THR A 147 17.42 5.54 -62.56
CA THR A 147 17.46 6.50 -63.66
C THR A 147 16.23 6.36 -64.54
N THR A 148 15.82 7.45 -65.19
CA THR A 148 14.67 7.46 -66.11
C THR A 148 14.86 6.48 -67.26
N THR A 149 16.07 6.33 -67.77
CA THR A 149 16.41 5.37 -68.84
C THR A 149 16.11 3.92 -68.47
N VAL A 150 16.24 3.56 -67.18
CA VAL A 150 15.93 2.20 -66.70
C VAL A 150 14.45 2.05 -66.37
N LEU A 151 13.81 3.10 -65.84
CA LEU A 151 12.43 3.03 -65.36
C LEU A 151 11.38 3.15 -66.47
N ILE A 152 11.65 3.89 -67.55
CA ILE A 152 10.73 4.03 -68.70
C ILE A 152 10.39 2.66 -69.32
N PRO A 153 11.37 1.81 -69.70
CA PRO A 153 11.08 0.48 -70.23
C PRO A 153 10.26 -0.40 -69.27
N LYS A 154 10.43 -0.22 -67.96
CA LYS A 154 9.67 -0.97 -66.94
C LYS A 154 8.21 -0.52 -66.87
N ILE A 155 7.94 0.78 -67.00
CA ILE A 155 6.58 1.33 -67.08
C ILE A 155 5.88 0.83 -68.37
N GLU A 156 6.58 0.86 -69.50
CA GLU A 156 6.06 0.34 -70.77
C GLU A 156 5.78 -1.16 -70.70
N ASN A 157 6.68 -1.93 -70.08
CA ASN A 157 6.47 -3.35 -69.84
C ASN A 157 5.26 -3.61 -68.92
N ALA A 158 5.03 -2.80 -67.88
CA ALA A 158 3.85 -2.93 -67.03
C ALA A 158 2.55 -2.74 -67.83
N TRP A 159 2.50 -1.75 -68.74
CA TRP A 159 1.38 -1.59 -69.67
C TRP A 159 1.23 -2.78 -70.60
N LEU A 160 2.32 -3.26 -71.20
CA LEU A 160 2.28 -4.43 -72.08
C LEU A 160 1.74 -5.67 -71.36
N GLN A 161 2.24 -5.96 -70.16
CA GLN A 161 1.80 -7.10 -69.36
C GLN A 161 0.35 -6.96 -68.89
N PHE A 162 -0.11 -5.74 -68.57
CA PHE A 162 -1.52 -5.49 -68.27
C PHE A 162 -2.42 -5.88 -69.45
N HIS A 163 -2.13 -5.39 -70.66
CA HIS A 163 -2.92 -5.71 -71.85
C HIS A 163 -2.90 -7.20 -72.18
N ILE A 164 -1.72 -7.84 -72.13
CA ILE A 164 -1.60 -9.29 -72.34
C ILE A 164 -2.45 -10.05 -71.31
N SER A 165 -2.44 -9.60 -70.04
CA SER A 165 -3.19 -10.28 -68.98
C SER A 165 -4.70 -10.15 -69.13
N THR A 166 -5.18 -9.13 -69.84
CA THR A 166 -6.61 -8.93 -70.08
C THR A 166 -7.12 -9.59 -71.37
N GLU A 167 -6.24 -10.06 -72.25
CA GLU A 167 -6.62 -10.78 -73.47
C GLU A 167 -7.41 -12.07 -73.12
N ASN A 168 -8.62 -12.19 -73.66
CA ASN A 168 -9.54 -13.32 -73.42
C ASN A 168 -9.92 -13.54 -71.93
N SER A 169 -9.90 -12.49 -71.12
CA SER A 169 -10.20 -12.53 -69.68
C SER A 169 -11.53 -11.88 -69.28
N GLU A 170 -12.38 -11.58 -70.26
CA GLU A 170 -13.69 -10.97 -70.05
C GLU A 170 -14.57 -11.88 -69.19
N ILE A 171 -15.30 -11.28 -68.25
CA ILE A 171 -16.25 -11.97 -67.38
C ILE A 171 -17.57 -11.21 -67.34
N ASP A 172 -18.68 -11.94 -67.26
CA ASP A 172 -20.01 -11.32 -67.19
C ASP A 172 -20.28 -10.70 -65.80
N SER A 173 -19.79 -11.34 -64.75
CA SER A 173 -19.95 -10.91 -63.36
C SER A 173 -18.88 -11.54 -62.47
N TYR A 174 -18.78 -11.05 -61.24
CA TYR A 174 -17.85 -11.59 -60.26
C TYR A 174 -18.47 -11.63 -58.86
N ASP A 175 -18.03 -12.60 -58.05
CA ASP A 175 -18.51 -12.73 -56.68
C ASP A 175 -17.79 -11.74 -55.76
N HIS A 176 -18.54 -10.77 -55.29
CA HIS A 176 -18.10 -9.73 -54.37
C HIS A 176 -17.60 -10.25 -53.00
N THR A 177 -17.93 -11.49 -52.62
CA THR A 177 -17.46 -12.09 -51.37
C THR A 177 -16.03 -12.62 -51.47
N PHE A 178 -15.56 -12.95 -52.67
CA PHE A 178 -14.21 -13.43 -52.90
C PHE A 178 -13.16 -12.30 -52.85
N PHE A 179 -11.94 -12.68 -52.49
CA PHE A 179 -10.78 -11.80 -52.53
C PHE A 179 -10.33 -11.53 -53.97
N ASN A 180 -11.05 -10.65 -54.66
CA ASN A 180 -10.84 -10.35 -56.08
C ASN A 180 -9.62 -9.47 -56.34
N THR A 181 -9.16 -8.71 -55.34
CA THR A 181 -7.98 -7.85 -55.47
C THR A 181 -6.83 -8.39 -54.61
N SER A 182 -5.63 -8.46 -55.20
CA SER A 182 -4.42 -8.97 -54.54
C SER A 182 -3.18 -8.18 -54.94
N PHE A 183 -2.33 -7.89 -53.95
CA PHE A 183 -1.00 -7.30 -54.10
C PHE A 183 0.03 -8.26 -53.50
N SER A 184 0.93 -8.80 -54.31
CA SER A 184 1.97 -9.75 -53.88
C SER A 184 3.36 -9.14 -54.04
N TYR A 185 4.06 -8.94 -52.92
CA TYR A 185 5.40 -8.38 -52.84
C TYR A 185 6.43 -9.48 -52.64
N LYS A 186 7.49 -9.49 -53.45
CA LYS A 186 8.61 -10.44 -53.27
C LYS A 186 9.57 -9.93 -52.20
N LEU A 187 10.10 -10.82 -51.37
CA LEU A 187 11.01 -10.50 -50.26
C LEU A 187 12.38 -11.21 -50.45
N PRO A 188 13.18 -10.79 -51.46
CA PRO A 188 14.47 -11.44 -51.74
C PRO A 188 15.54 -11.20 -50.68
N THR A 189 15.56 -10.05 -50.00
CA THR A 189 16.61 -9.71 -49.02
C THR A 189 16.19 -9.99 -47.57
N ALA A 190 17.17 -10.16 -46.67
CA ALA A 190 16.90 -10.30 -45.24
C ALA A 190 16.25 -9.04 -44.64
N GLU A 191 16.68 -7.86 -45.08
CA GLU A 191 16.11 -6.57 -44.66
C GLU A 191 14.61 -6.50 -44.96
N GLN A 192 14.19 -6.81 -46.19
CA GLN A 192 12.77 -6.79 -46.57
C GLN A 192 11.92 -7.77 -45.75
N LYS A 193 12.49 -8.93 -45.37
CA LYS A 193 11.81 -9.90 -44.52
C LYS A 193 11.62 -9.35 -43.10
N GLU A 194 12.62 -8.68 -42.54
CA GLU A 194 12.48 -8.04 -41.22
C GLU A 194 11.52 -6.84 -41.26
N ILE A 195 11.48 -6.06 -42.35
CA ILE A 195 10.48 -5.00 -42.56
C ILE A 195 9.07 -5.61 -42.60
N ALA A 196 8.87 -6.66 -43.40
CA ALA A 196 7.58 -7.37 -43.50
C ALA A 196 7.13 -7.89 -42.14
N LYS A 197 8.02 -8.57 -41.43
CA LYS A 197 7.78 -9.15 -40.10
C LYS A 197 7.42 -8.09 -39.07
N THR A 198 8.19 -7.00 -38.99
CA THR A 198 7.93 -5.88 -38.08
C THR A 198 6.58 -5.23 -38.40
N GLY A 199 6.27 -5.04 -39.68
CA GLY A 199 4.99 -4.48 -40.11
C GLY A 199 3.81 -5.38 -39.77
N VAL A 200 3.92 -6.71 -39.94
CA VAL A 200 2.88 -7.67 -39.54
C VAL A 200 2.66 -7.66 -38.03
N ASP A 201 3.74 -7.63 -37.23
CA ASP A 201 3.66 -7.59 -35.77
C ASP A 201 2.98 -6.31 -35.27
N GLU A 202 3.32 -5.15 -35.85
CA GLU A 202 2.67 -3.87 -35.56
C GLU A 202 1.19 -3.88 -35.97
N PHE A 203 0.89 -4.43 -37.15
CA PHE A 203 -0.47 -4.53 -37.67
C PHE A 203 -1.36 -5.39 -36.77
N ILE A 204 -0.87 -6.55 -36.32
CA ILE A 204 -1.55 -7.41 -35.33
C ILE A 204 -1.87 -6.66 -34.04
N LYS A 205 -0.95 -5.81 -33.56
CA LYS A 205 -1.12 -5.04 -32.32
C LYS A 205 -2.17 -3.93 -32.45
N LEU A 206 -2.22 -3.24 -33.59
CA LEU A 206 -3.05 -2.04 -33.77
C LEU A 206 -4.40 -2.30 -34.44
N ILE A 207 -4.58 -3.44 -35.12
CA ILE A 207 -5.84 -3.75 -35.81
C ILE A 207 -7.10 -3.70 -34.91
N PRO A 208 -7.06 -4.03 -33.60
CA PRO A 208 -8.24 -3.89 -32.75
C PRO A 208 -8.74 -2.44 -32.63
N PHE A 209 -7.83 -1.45 -32.62
CA PHE A 209 -8.20 -0.03 -32.64
C PHE A 209 -8.83 0.35 -33.96
N VAL A 210 -8.23 -0.05 -35.08
CA VAL A 210 -8.73 0.26 -36.43
C VAL A 210 -10.12 -0.33 -36.65
N LEU A 211 -10.37 -1.57 -36.21
CA LEU A 211 -11.70 -2.19 -36.27
C LEU A 211 -12.73 -1.51 -35.35
N THR A 212 -12.26 -0.80 -34.31
CA THR A 212 -13.12 0.01 -33.43
C THR A 212 -13.47 1.35 -34.08
N PHE A 213 -12.54 1.93 -34.83
CA PHE A 213 -12.70 3.24 -35.46
C PHE A 213 -13.37 3.18 -36.84
N ILE A 214 -13.22 2.07 -37.58
CA ILE A 214 -13.65 1.94 -38.97
C ILE A 214 -14.70 0.83 -39.09
N SER A 215 -15.96 1.23 -39.20
CA SER A 215 -17.10 0.30 -39.30
C SER A 215 -17.19 -0.42 -40.65
N GLN A 216 -16.53 0.10 -41.69
CA GLN A 216 -16.49 -0.47 -43.04
C GLN A 216 -15.60 -1.72 -43.15
N ILE A 217 -14.79 -2.05 -42.15
CA ILE A 217 -13.96 -3.26 -42.16
C ILE A 217 -14.72 -4.36 -41.39
N ASP A 218 -15.00 -5.49 -42.05
CA ASP A 218 -15.73 -6.60 -41.44
C ASP A 218 -14.80 -7.49 -40.59
N ASN A 219 -13.73 -7.98 -41.22
CA ASN A 219 -12.76 -8.84 -40.57
C ASN A 219 -11.39 -8.76 -41.27
N VAL A 220 -10.36 -9.11 -40.52
CA VAL A 220 -8.97 -9.11 -40.98
C VAL A 220 -8.33 -10.43 -40.58
N GLU A 221 -7.79 -11.15 -41.54
CA GLU A 221 -7.11 -12.42 -41.35
C GLU A 221 -5.64 -12.31 -41.74
N ILE A 222 -4.75 -12.83 -40.89
CA ILE A 222 -3.30 -12.75 -41.06
C ILE A 222 -2.77 -14.18 -40.91
N ILE A 223 -2.26 -14.72 -42.01
CA ILE A 223 -1.68 -16.05 -42.13
C ILE A 223 -0.16 -15.87 -42.19
N ASP A 224 0.53 -16.11 -41.08
CA ASP A 224 1.98 -16.09 -41.00
C ASP A 224 2.51 -17.52 -41.08
N ASN A 225 2.88 -17.94 -42.29
CA ASN A 225 3.46 -19.26 -42.55
C ASN A 225 4.90 -19.38 -42.02
N THR A 226 5.58 -18.25 -41.74
CA THR A 226 6.92 -18.27 -41.15
C THR A 226 6.90 -18.70 -39.68
N ARG A 227 5.81 -18.37 -38.97
CA ARG A 227 5.56 -18.75 -37.57
C ARG A 227 4.51 -19.84 -37.40
N SER A 228 3.88 -20.29 -38.49
CA SER A 228 2.73 -21.20 -38.48
C SER A 228 1.59 -20.68 -37.59
N THR A 229 1.27 -19.38 -37.72
CA THR A 229 0.19 -18.74 -36.98
C THR A 229 -0.86 -18.15 -37.91
N ILE A 230 -2.13 -18.34 -37.56
CA ILE A 230 -3.28 -17.74 -38.23
C ILE A 230 -4.01 -16.90 -37.21
N ASN A 231 -4.04 -15.59 -37.41
CA ASN A 231 -4.74 -14.62 -36.58
C ASN A 231 -5.92 -14.04 -37.35
N LYS A 232 -7.14 -14.20 -36.85
CA LYS A 232 -8.33 -13.59 -37.43
C LYS A 232 -8.99 -12.66 -36.42
N PHE A 233 -9.24 -11.43 -36.85
CA PHE A 233 -9.87 -10.39 -36.06
C PHE A 233 -11.24 -10.07 -36.63
N LYS A 234 -12.27 -10.09 -35.79
CA LYS A 234 -13.64 -9.76 -36.19
C LYS A 234 -14.32 -8.92 -35.13
N VAL A 235 -15.07 -7.92 -35.57
CA VAL A 235 -15.93 -7.12 -34.69
C VAL A 235 -17.10 -7.97 -34.24
N ARG A 236 -17.29 -8.14 -32.93
CA ARG A 236 -18.53 -8.75 -32.40
C ARG A 236 -19.65 -7.71 -32.37
N PRO A 237 -20.91 -8.08 -32.68
CA PRO A 237 -22.06 -7.19 -32.54
C PRO A 237 -22.13 -6.63 -31.11
N LYS A 238 -22.47 -5.34 -30.97
CA LYS A 238 -22.48 -4.60 -29.70
C LYS A 238 -23.09 -5.41 -28.54
N THR A 239 -22.33 -5.54 -27.46
CA THR A 239 -22.77 -6.23 -26.23
C THR A 239 -23.09 -5.28 -25.06
N SER A 240 -22.59 -4.03 -25.08
CA SER A 240 -22.82 -3.05 -24.00
C SER A 240 -22.43 -1.63 -24.41
N ASP A 241 -23.05 -0.60 -23.82
CA ASP A 241 -22.67 0.80 -24.03
C ASP A 241 -21.22 1.06 -23.57
N GLY A 242 -20.44 1.76 -24.41
CA GLY A 242 -19.06 2.18 -24.14
C GLY A 242 -17.97 1.12 -24.35
N PHE A 243 -18.32 -0.10 -24.76
CA PHE A 243 -17.36 -1.16 -25.07
C PHE A 243 -17.49 -1.66 -26.50
N GLN A 244 -16.35 -1.77 -27.18
CA GLN A 244 -16.21 -2.47 -28.44
C GLN A 244 -15.47 -3.79 -28.19
N VAL A 245 -16.08 -4.88 -28.65
CA VAL A 245 -15.52 -6.23 -28.47
C VAL A 245 -15.00 -6.75 -29.80
N ILE A 246 -13.72 -7.10 -29.83
CA ILE A 246 -13.04 -7.71 -30.97
C ILE A 246 -12.72 -9.16 -30.62
N GLU A 247 -13.19 -10.07 -31.44
CA GLU A 247 -12.82 -11.48 -31.36
C GLU A 247 -11.51 -11.70 -32.11
N LYS A 248 -10.50 -12.22 -31.40
CA LYS A 248 -9.22 -12.67 -31.97
C LYS A 248 -9.18 -14.20 -31.93
N ILE A 249 -9.20 -14.82 -33.10
CA ILE A 249 -9.03 -16.26 -33.28
C ILE A 249 -7.59 -16.53 -33.69
N GLU A 250 -6.83 -17.21 -32.83
CA GLU A 250 -5.43 -17.57 -33.06
C GLU A 250 -5.30 -19.09 -33.14
N ASN A 251 -4.95 -19.62 -34.32
CA ASN A 251 -4.83 -21.07 -34.56
C ASN A 251 -6.07 -21.88 -34.12
N GLY A 252 -7.26 -21.30 -34.27
CA GLY A 252 -8.54 -21.89 -33.85
C GLY A 252 -8.97 -21.57 -32.41
N ASN A 253 -8.08 -21.03 -31.57
CA ASN A 253 -8.41 -20.60 -30.21
C ASN A 253 -8.99 -19.18 -30.23
N SER A 254 -10.23 -19.03 -29.77
CA SER A 254 -10.89 -17.72 -29.69
C SER A 254 -10.57 -17.02 -28.37
N THR A 255 -10.11 -15.78 -28.47
CA THR A 255 -9.89 -14.85 -27.36
C THR A 255 -10.62 -13.55 -27.64
N VAL A 256 -10.89 -12.78 -26.58
CA VAL A 256 -11.65 -11.53 -26.69
C VAL A 256 -10.77 -10.37 -26.28
N ILE A 257 -10.69 -9.37 -27.16
CA ILE A 257 -10.07 -8.07 -26.89
C ILE A 257 -11.20 -7.07 -26.69
N SER A 258 -11.20 -6.38 -25.55
CA SER A 258 -12.19 -5.35 -25.24
C SER A 258 -11.55 -3.97 -25.34
N LEU A 259 -12.23 -3.04 -25.97
CA LEU A 259 -11.83 -1.63 -26.02
C LEU A 259 -12.93 -0.79 -25.38
N LEU A 260 -12.54 0.02 -24.41
CA LEU A 260 -13.35 1.15 -23.99
C LEU A 260 -13.30 2.20 -25.09
N HIS A 261 -14.44 2.75 -25.47
CA HIS A 261 -14.48 3.84 -26.43
C HIS A 261 -15.59 4.85 -26.12
N ALA A 262 -15.37 6.09 -26.55
CA ALA A 262 -16.36 7.16 -26.54
C ALA A 262 -16.24 7.97 -27.83
N THR A 263 -17.36 8.48 -28.33
CA THR A 263 -17.41 9.24 -29.59
C THR A 263 -18.43 10.36 -29.52
N ASN A 264 -18.15 11.47 -30.20
CA ASN A 264 -19.07 12.56 -30.47
C ASN A 264 -19.31 12.74 -31.98
N GLU A 265 -19.20 11.65 -32.76
CA GLU A 265 -19.26 11.58 -34.23
C GLU A 265 -18.00 12.12 -34.94
N THR A 266 -17.45 13.25 -34.49
CA THR A 266 -16.24 13.86 -35.08
C THR A 266 -14.94 13.25 -34.56
N VAL A 267 -14.89 12.96 -33.26
CA VAL A 267 -13.75 12.39 -32.54
C VAL A 267 -14.18 11.12 -31.85
N THR A 268 -13.31 10.11 -31.89
CA THR A 268 -13.46 8.85 -31.16
C THR A 268 -12.21 8.60 -30.35
N ILE A 269 -12.36 8.32 -29.07
CA ILE A 269 -11.25 7.92 -28.19
C ILE A 269 -11.38 6.45 -27.83
N ALA A 270 -10.26 5.75 -27.64
CA ALA A 270 -10.28 4.36 -27.19
C ALA A 270 -9.08 3.94 -26.33
N ALA A 271 -9.33 3.01 -25.42
CA ALA A 271 -8.31 2.33 -24.61
C ALA A 271 -8.58 0.83 -24.56
N MET A 272 -7.54 0.00 -24.63
CA MET A 272 -7.69 -1.45 -24.49
C MET A 272 -7.85 -1.83 -23.03
N VAL A 273 -8.75 -2.78 -22.77
CA VAL A 273 -8.99 -3.34 -21.44
C VAL A 273 -9.03 -4.87 -21.49
N LYS A 274 -8.58 -5.49 -20.42
CA LYS A 274 -8.63 -6.94 -20.22
C LYS A 274 -9.60 -7.26 -19.09
N LYS A 275 -10.58 -8.13 -19.36
CA LYS A 275 -11.48 -8.62 -18.33
C LYS A 275 -10.79 -9.69 -17.48
N VAL A 276 -10.75 -9.51 -16.16
CA VAL A 276 -10.18 -10.44 -15.17
C VAL A 276 -11.22 -10.65 -14.07
N GLY A 277 -11.90 -11.80 -14.10
CA GLY A 277 -13.09 -12.03 -13.28
C GLY A 277 -14.19 -11.00 -13.59
N ASP A 278 -14.64 -10.28 -12.56
CA ASP A 278 -15.65 -9.20 -12.68
C ASP A 278 -15.04 -7.81 -12.85
N LYS A 279 -13.70 -7.71 -12.92
CA LYS A 279 -12.97 -6.44 -13.07
C LYS A 279 -12.37 -6.28 -14.47
N TYR A 280 -12.05 -5.05 -14.82
CA TYR A 280 -11.38 -4.67 -16.07
C TYR A 280 -10.04 -4.01 -15.76
N GLU A 281 -8.95 -4.57 -16.26
CA GLU A 281 -7.61 -3.97 -16.19
C GLU A 281 -7.38 -3.13 -17.44
N VAL A 282 -7.05 -1.83 -17.27
CA VAL A 282 -6.68 -1.00 -18.40
C VAL A 282 -5.27 -1.36 -18.85
N LEU A 283 -5.10 -1.67 -20.14
CA LEU A 283 -3.81 -2.04 -20.70
C LEU A 283 -2.97 -0.81 -21.03
N SER A 284 -1.66 -0.95 -20.87
CA SER A 284 -0.71 0.12 -21.19
C SER A 284 -0.78 0.51 -22.67
N LEU A 285 -0.80 1.82 -22.92
CA LEU A 285 -0.71 2.41 -24.26
C LEU A 285 0.73 2.67 -24.69
N ASN A 286 1.72 2.10 -24.01
CA ASN A 286 3.13 2.26 -24.38
C ASN A 286 3.42 1.64 -25.76
N LYS A 287 4.18 2.37 -26.58
CA LYS A 287 4.48 1.99 -27.98
C LYS A 287 3.22 1.78 -28.83
N ILE A 288 2.15 2.52 -28.54
CA ILE A 288 0.95 2.60 -29.37
C ILE A 288 0.82 4.04 -29.83
N PRO A 289 0.67 4.29 -31.15
CA PRO A 289 0.39 5.63 -31.67
C PRO A 289 -0.77 6.27 -30.90
N LYS A 290 -0.63 7.52 -30.48
CA LYS A 290 -1.71 8.20 -29.74
C LYS A 290 -2.71 8.85 -30.66
N LEU A 291 -2.34 9.13 -31.91
CA LEU A 291 -3.19 9.80 -32.88
C LEU A 291 -3.48 8.89 -34.07
N PHE A 292 -4.74 8.88 -34.48
CA PHE A 292 -5.26 8.13 -35.61
C PHE A 292 -6.06 9.08 -36.50
N CYS A 293 -5.87 8.96 -37.81
CA CYS A 293 -6.72 9.58 -38.82
C CYS A 293 -7.25 8.44 -39.69
N ASP A 294 -8.31 7.79 -39.19
CA ASP A 294 -8.75 6.42 -39.50
C ASP A 294 -7.73 5.32 -39.16
N PHE A 295 -6.52 5.49 -39.66
CA PHE A 295 -5.37 4.62 -39.47
C PHE A 295 -4.35 5.27 -38.54
N PRO A 296 -3.48 4.48 -37.89
CA PRO A 296 -2.50 5.01 -36.94
C PRO A 296 -1.55 6.00 -37.61
N LEU A 297 -1.24 7.11 -36.94
CA LEU A 297 -0.16 8.01 -37.31
C LEU A 297 1.14 7.51 -36.65
N ILE A 298 1.90 6.68 -37.37
CA ILE A 298 3.12 6.01 -36.88
C ILE A 298 4.19 7.04 -36.54
N GLY A 299 4.70 7.04 -35.31
CA GLY A 299 5.57 8.10 -34.77
C GLY A 299 4.92 8.92 -33.65
N THR A 300 3.60 8.80 -33.46
CA THR A 300 2.87 9.50 -32.38
C THR A 300 2.82 8.72 -31.07
N GLU A 301 3.66 7.71 -30.87
CA GLU A 301 3.68 6.88 -29.64
C GLU A 301 4.03 7.73 -28.41
N ASN A 302 4.90 8.72 -28.60
CA ASN A 302 5.38 9.68 -27.59
C ASN A 302 4.65 11.02 -27.63
N PHE A 303 3.46 11.09 -28.24
CA PHE A 303 2.61 12.30 -28.17
C PHE A 303 1.90 12.46 -26.81
N TYR A 304 2.12 11.54 -25.86
CA TYR A 304 1.67 11.60 -24.45
C TYR A 304 0.28 12.21 -24.21
N PHE A 305 -0.74 11.66 -24.88
CA PHE A 305 -2.14 11.83 -24.49
C PHE A 305 -2.60 10.60 -23.70
N PRO A 306 -3.46 10.72 -22.67
CA PRO A 306 -3.82 9.61 -21.78
C PRO A 306 -4.61 8.48 -22.46
N ILE A 307 -5.11 8.70 -23.68
CA ILE A 307 -5.91 7.73 -24.43
C ILE A 307 -5.59 7.83 -25.93
N VAL A 308 -5.93 6.81 -26.73
CA VAL A 308 -5.81 6.91 -28.19
C VAL A 308 -6.93 7.78 -28.73
N VAL A 309 -6.60 8.70 -29.64
CA VAL A 309 -7.54 9.64 -30.26
C VAL A 309 -7.60 9.39 -31.76
N ASN A 310 -8.80 9.19 -32.28
CA ASN A 310 -9.08 9.07 -33.71
C ASN A 310 -10.01 10.19 -34.18
N SER A 311 -9.69 10.82 -35.30
CA SER A 311 -10.63 11.65 -36.05
C SER A 311 -10.32 11.60 -37.53
N PHE A 312 -11.36 11.45 -38.35
CA PHE A 312 -11.26 11.59 -39.81
C PHE A 312 -10.83 13.00 -40.24
N HIS A 313 -11.14 14.01 -39.42
CA HIS A 313 -10.91 15.43 -39.71
C HIS A 313 -9.51 15.92 -39.33
N PHE A 314 -8.65 15.07 -38.75
CA PHE A 314 -7.26 15.47 -38.54
C PHE A 314 -6.59 15.80 -39.87
N ASN A 315 -5.76 16.85 -39.83
CA ASN A 315 -4.88 17.24 -40.92
C ASN A 315 -3.45 16.80 -40.58
N PRO A 316 -3.05 15.56 -40.94
CA PRO A 316 -1.72 15.03 -40.64
C PRO A 316 -0.64 15.64 -41.54
N GLN A 317 0.61 15.51 -41.10
CA GLN A 317 1.78 15.80 -41.94
C GLN A 317 1.82 14.88 -43.17
N THR A 318 2.55 15.27 -44.22
CA THR A 318 2.71 14.48 -45.45
C THR A 318 3.21 13.06 -45.18
N GLU A 319 4.08 12.91 -44.18
CA GLU A 319 4.63 11.61 -43.77
C GLU A 319 3.71 10.80 -42.85
N ARG A 320 2.55 11.37 -42.45
CA ARG A 320 1.55 10.75 -41.55
C ARG A 320 2.13 10.30 -40.21
N ASP A 321 3.14 10.99 -39.73
CA ASP A 321 3.84 10.74 -38.46
C ASP A 321 3.44 11.70 -37.33
N GLY A 322 2.52 12.63 -37.61
CA GLY A 322 2.00 13.57 -36.64
C GLY A 322 0.99 14.54 -37.24
N ILE A 323 0.58 15.52 -36.43
CA ILE A 323 -0.31 16.63 -36.81
C ILE A 323 0.38 17.96 -36.57
N TRP A 324 0.01 18.99 -37.33
CA TRP A 324 0.54 20.34 -37.14
C TRP A 324 -0.27 21.07 -36.07
N LEU A 325 0.42 21.60 -35.05
CA LEU A 325 -0.16 22.36 -33.93
C LEU A 325 0.48 23.74 -33.75
N MET A 326 1.46 24.11 -34.56
CA MET A 326 2.18 25.38 -34.45
C MET A 326 1.47 26.53 -35.19
N GLY A 327 1.14 27.60 -34.45
CA GLY A 327 0.54 28.83 -34.97
C GLY A 327 -0.99 28.91 -34.82
N ASP A 328 -1.53 30.11 -35.03
CA ASP A 328 -2.95 30.43 -34.71
C ASP A 328 -3.77 30.99 -35.89
N SER A 329 -3.17 31.10 -37.08
CA SER A 329 -3.85 31.67 -38.26
C SER A 329 -4.28 30.64 -39.30
N ASN A 330 -3.71 29.43 -39.28
CA ASN A 330 -4.03 28.39 -40.25
C ASN A 330 -5.27 27.59 -39.78
N ALA A 331 -6.31 27.53 -40.61
CA ALA A 331 -7.55 26.83 -40.33
C ALA A 331 -7.34 25.34 -40.01
N GLU A 332 -6.45 24.64 -40.71
CA GLU A 332 -6.16 23.21 -40.48
C GLU A 332 -5.53 22.98 -39.09
N VAL A 333 -4.72 23.94 -38.62
CA VAL A 333 -4.05 23.90 -37.32
C VAL A 333 -5.06 24.17 -36.21
N LEU A 334 -5.96 25.14 -36.43
CA LEU A 334 -7.06 25.43 -35.51
C LEU A 334 -8.03 24.25 -35.39
N GLU A 335 -8.32 23.56 -36.50
CA GLU A 335 -9.13 22.33 -36.51
C GLU A 335 -8.47 21.20 -35.71
N ASN A 336 -7.17 20.94 -35.93
CA ASN A 336 -6.41 19.96 -35.14
C ASN A 336 -6.43 20.28 -33.63
N LYS A 337 -6.23 21.55 -33.27
CA LYS A 337 -6.29 22.06 -31.88
C LYS A 337 -7.67 21.84 -31.26
N ASP A 338 -8.74 22.08 -32.02
CA ASP A 338 -10.12 21.88 -31.58
C ASP A 338 -10.48 20.40 -31.39
N LEU A 339 -10.09 19.54 -32.33
CA LEU A 339 -10.29 18.09 -32.23
C LEU A 339 -9.63 17.49 -30.97
N LEU A 340 -8.45 17.97 -30.59
CA LEU A 340 -7.80 17.57 -29.34
C LEU A 340 -8.55 18.04 -28.08
N LYS A 341 -9.16 19.24 -28.11
CA LYS A 341 -10.01 19.72 -27.02
C LYS A 341 -11.27 18.88 -26.90
N GLN A 342 -11.91 18.54 -28.01
CA GLN A 342 -13.05 17.62 -28.03
C GLN A 342 -12.67 16.24 -27.49
N ALA A 343 -11.49 15.71 -27.86
CA ALA A 343 -10.95 14.46 -27.33
C ALA A 343 -10.77 14.52 -25.80
N PHE A 344 -10.33 15.66 -25.27
CA PHE A 344 -10.18 15.87 -23.83
C PHE A 344 -11.53 15.85 -23.10
N GLU A 345 -12.58 16.48 -23.65
CA GLU A 345 -13.93 16.43 -23.08
C GLU A 345 -14.52 15.00 -23.07
N LEU A 346 -14.33 14.25 -24.15
CA LEU A 346 -14.70 12.83 -24.21
C LEU A 346 -13.92 12.02 -23.18
N TYR A 347 -12.63 12.30 -23.01
CA TYR A 347 -11.77 11.62 -22.06
C TYR A 347 -12.24 11.84 -20.62
N LYS A 348 -12.63 13.06 -20.24
CA LYS A 348 -13.19 13.33 -18.90
C LYS A 348 -14.41 12.47 -18.62
N THR A 349 -15.33 12.38 -19.59
CA THR A 349 -16.54 11.55 -19.49
C THR A 349 -16.19 10.07 -19.34
N LEU A 350 -15.25 9.56 -20.15
CA LEU A 350 -14.82 8.17 -20.11
C LEU A 350 -14.13 7.84 -18.79
N LEU A 351 -13.20 8.68 -18.31
CA LEU A 351 -12.48 8.43 -17.07
C LEU A 351 -13.43 8.47 -15.86
N THR A 352 -14.39 9.39 -15.82
CA THR A 352 -15.41 9.44 -14.76
C THR A 352 -16.20 8.13 -14.68
N ASN A 353 -16.51 7.51 -15.83
CA ASN A 353 -17.14 6.20 -15.87
C ASN A 353 -16.21 5.06 -15.43
N CYS A 354 -14.91 5.21 -15.65
CA CYS A 354 -13.88 4.26 -15.25
C CYS A 354 -13.42 4.41 -13.79
N ALA A 355 -13.67 5.55 -13.14
CA ALA A 355 -13.31 5.83 -11.75
C ALA A 355 -14.24 5.09 -10.74
N LYS A 356 -14.52 3.82 -11.03
CA LYS A 356 -15.32 2.88 -10.23
C LYS A 356 -14.44 1.69 -9.86
N PRO A 357 -14.71 0.98 -8.75
CA PRO A 357 -13.92 -0.19 -8.31
C PRO A 357 -13.87 -1.38 -9.31
N THR A 358 -14.67 -1.32 -10.38
CA THR A 358 -14.69 -2.29 -11.47
C THR A 358 -13.47 -2.18 -12.39
N PHE A 359 -12.81 -1.02 -12.45
CA PHE A 359 -11.61 -0.81 -13.26
C PHE A 359 -10.36 -0.73 -12.41
N ARG A 360 -9.26 -1.27 -12.95
CA ARG A 360 -7.94 -1.34 -12.32
C ARG A 360 -6.86 -0.77 -13.24
N GLN A 361 -5.70 -0.47 -12.66
CA GLN A 361 -4.53 0.05 -13.38
C GLN A 361 -4.83 1.36 -14.12
N LEU A 362 -5.63 2.23 -13.50
CA LEU A 362 -6.04 3.51 -14.08
C LEU A 362 -4.88 4.48 -14.31
N TYR A 363 -3.70 4.23 -13.72
CA TYR A 363 -2.46 4.95 -14.05
C TYR A 363 -2.14 4.91 -15.55
N ASN A 364 -2.56 3.87 -16.29
CA ASN A 364 -2.40 3.80 -17.74
C ASN A 364 -3.21 4.86 -18.51
N LEU A 365 -4.23 5.45 -17.87
CA LEU A 365 -5.03 6.57 -18.38
C LEU A 365 -4.67 7.91 -17.73
N SER A 366 -3.61 7.98 -16.92
CA SER A 366 -3.22 9.21 -16.19
C SER A 366 -1.97 9.89 -16.78
N VAL A 367 -1.50 9.42 -17.94
CA VAL A 367 -0.32 9.96 -18.63
C VAL A 367 -0.55 11.42 -19.03
N SER A 368 0.28 12.32 -18.51
CA SER A 368 0.19 13.78 -18.73
C SER A 368 1.53 14.44 -19.07
N GLN A 369 2.52 13.66 -19.53
CA GLN A 369 3.82 14.19 -19.96
C GLN A 369 3.67 15.08 -21.21
N LEU A 370 4.67 15.92 -21.48
CA LEU A 370 4.67 16.71 -22.71
C LEU A 370 5.01 15.81 -23.90
N PRO A 371 4.31 15.97 -25.05
CA PRO A 371 4.66 15.31 -26.30
C PRO A 371 6.15 15.48 -26.63
N LEU A 372 6.86 14.38 -26.89
CA LEU A 372 8.25 14.41 -27.38
C LEU A 372 8.22 14.42 -28.91
N THR A 373 7.90 15.59 -29.46
CA THR A 373 7.83 15.82 -30.90
C THR A 373 8.75 16.97 -31.31
N ASP A 374 8.89 17.21 -32.61
CA ASP A 374 9.67 18.35 -33.09
C ASP A 374 8.98 19.68 -32.76
N ASP A 375 9.72 20.60 -32.16
CA ASP A 375 9.25 21.93 -31.77
C ASP A 375 8.86 22.80 -32.99
N ARG A 376 9.25 22.42 -34.21
CA ARG A 376 8.87 23.14 -35.45
C ARG A 376 7.38 23.07 -35.76
N TYR A 377 6.71 21.98 -35.39
CA TYR A 377 5.28 21.77 -35.66
C TYR A 377 4.43 21.63 -34.39
N PHE A 378 5.04 21.68 -33.20
CA PHE A 378 4.37 21.50 -31.92
C PHE A 378 4.50 22.73 -31.01
N GLU A 379 3.36 23.30 -30.62
CA GLU A 379 3.31 24.46 -29.75
C GLU A 379 3.17 24.06 -28.27
N LYS A 380 4.31 23.97 -27.57
CA LYS A 380 4.38 23.58 -26.14
C LYS A 380 3.49 24.43 -25.23
N SER A 381 3.52 25.75 -25.38
CA SER A 381 2.73 26.71 -24.57
C SER A 381 1.23 26.45 -24.70
N TRP A 382 0.75 26.25 -25.93
CA TRP A 382 -0.65 25.95 -26.19
C TRP A 382 -1.06 24.63 -25.54
N TYR A 383 -0.26 23.57 -25.69
CA TYR A 383 -0.57 22.26 -25.14
C TYR A 383 -0.59 22.27 -23.61
N ILE A 384 0.38 22.94 -22.97
CA ILE A 384 0.40 23.11 -21.50
C ILE A 384 -0.89 23.77 -21.03
N THR A 385 -1.24 24.90 -21.64
CA THR A 385 -2.37 25.74 -21.22
C THR A 385 -3.73 25.07 -21.47
N ASN A 386 -3.90 24.42 -22.63
CA ASN A 386 -5.22 23.95 -23.08
C ASN A 386 -5.47 22.46 -22.80
N ILE A 387 -4.41 21.65 -22.64
CA ILE A 387 -4.53 20.19 -22.49
C ILE A 387 -3.90 19.74 -21.18
N GLN A 388 -2.60 19.95 -20.96
CA GLN A 388 -1.89 19.36 -19.82
C GLN A 388 -2.37 19.90 -18.47
N THR A 389 -2.42 21.21 -18.29
CA THR A 389 -2.85 21.82 -17.02
C THR A 389 -4.29 21.45 -16.70
N PRO A 390 -5.28 21.61 -17.62
CA PRO A 390 -6.65 21.14 -17.38
C PRO A 390 -6.74 19.63 -17.09
N LEU A 391 -5.96 18.80 -17.80
CA LEU A 391 -5.89 17.35 -17.58
C LEU A 391 -5.40 17.02 -16.18
N ARG A 392 -4.31 17.64 -15.73
CA ARG A 392 -3.74 17.43 -14.39
C ARG A 392 -4.71 17.87 -13.29
N THR A 393 -5.31 19.05 -13.43
CA THR A 393 -6.34 19.54 -12.50
C THR A 393 -7.53 18.59 -12.42
N PHE A 394 -7.99 18.07 -13.56
CA PHE A 394 -9.05 17.07 -13.58
C PHE A 394 -8.63 15.79 -12.86
N LEU A 395 -7.47 15.21 -13.22
CA LEU A 395 -6.94 13.96 -12.65
C LEU A 395 -6.80 14.01 -11.12
N LEU A 396 -6.36 15.14 -10.56
CA LEU A 396 -6.23 15.34 -9.11
C LEU A 396 -7.53 15.05 -8.35
N SER A 397 -8.66 15.50 -8.90
CA SER A 397 -9.99 15.37 -8.27
C SER A 397 -10.62 13.96 -8.39
N GLN A 398 -10.08 13.08 -9.25
CA GLN A 398 -10.74 11.83 -9.60
C GLN A 398 -10.32 10.67 -8.68
N PRO A 399 -11.26 9.80 -8.26
CA PRO A 399 -10.97 8.62 -7.44
C PRO A 399 -10.42 7.48 -8.30
N ILE A 400 -9.15 7.58 -8.68
CA ILE A 400 -8.48 6.67 -9.62
C ILE A 400 -7.34 5.86 -9.01
N VAL A 401 -6.96 6.13 -7.76
CA VAL A 401 -5.87 5.44 -7.06
C VAL A 401 -6.46 4.28 -6.25
N GLU A 402 -6.24 3.03 -6.68
CA GLU A 402 -6.69 1.84 -5.95
C GLU A 402 -5.83 1.66 -4.67
N HIS A 403 -6.48 1.50 -3.52
CA HIS A 403 -5.85 1.14 -2.25
C HIS A 403 -5.86 -0.38 -2.04
N GLU A 404 -5.13 -0.89 -1.04
CA GLU A 404 -5.11 -2.33 -0.72
C GLU A 404 -6.49 -2.86 -0.26
N ASP A 405 -7.36 -2.01 0.29
CA ASP A 405 -8.74 -2.39 0.65
C ASP A 405 -9.70 -2.49 -0.55
N GLY A 406 -9.21 -2.18 -1.76
CA GLY A 406 -9.98 -2.20 -3.00
C GLY A 406 -10.87 -0.99 -3.24
N LYS A 407 -10.84 0.02 -2.37
CA LYS A 407 -11.47 1.33 -2.63
C LYS A 407 -10.55 2.19 -3.49
N ASN A 408 -11.15 3.17 -4.15
CA ASN A 408 -10.40 4.17 -4.91
C ASN A 408 -10.34 5.49 -4.16
N GLY A 409 -9.14 5.99 -3.93
CA GLY A 409 -8.86 7.33 -3.43
C GLY A 409 -8.59 8.31 -4.56
N LYS A 410 -8.69 9.59 -4.23
CA LYS A 410 -8.32 10.65 -5.17
C LYS A 410 -6.82 10.77 -5.28
N LEU A 411 -6.37 11.24 -6.45
CA LEU A 411 -4.95 11.47 -6.68
C LEU A 411 -4.40 12.62 -5.81
N GLU A 412 -5.21 13.65 -5.51
CA GLU A 412 -4.85 14.77 -4.62
C GLU A 412 -4.67 14.36 -3.14
N ASP A 413 -5.33 13.29 -2.71
CA ASP A 413 -5.25 12.76 -1.35
C ASP A 413 -4.16 11.68 -1.21
N SER A 414 -3.57 11.26 -2.34
CA SER A 414 -2.61 10.16 -2.41
C SER A 414 -1.16 10.65 -2.38
N TRP A 415 -0.30 9.88 -1.74
CA TRP A 415 1.11 10.20 -1.56
C TRP A 415 2.01 9.17 -2.24
N PHE A 416 3.05 9.66 -2.92
CA PHE A 416 3.96 8.82 -3.69
C PHE A 416 5.43 9.10 -3.39
N PRO A 417 6.30 8.07 -3.30
CA PRO A 417 7.73 8.28 -3.12
C PRO A 417 8.39 9.06 -4.28
N LEU A 418 9.52 9.72 -3.99
CA LEU A 418 10.29 10.42 -5.01
C LEU A 418 10.85 9.45 -6.07
N LYS A 419 10.78 9.88 -7.35
CA LYS A 419 11.39 9.16 -8.48
C LYS A 419 12.91 9.06 -8.39
N SER A 420 13.59 9.90 -7.62
CA SER A 420 15.03 9.79 -7.39
C SER A 420 15.42 8.62 -6.47
N TYR A 421 14.50 8.12 -5.64
CA TYR A 421 14.78 7.02 -4.71
C TYR A 421 14.96 5.69 -5.44
N SER A 422 15.81 4.81 -4.87
CA SER A 422 15.98 3.44 -5.36
C SER A 422 14.70 2.63 -5.18
N LYS A 423 14.55 1.55 -5.96
CA LYS A 423 13.35 0.71 -5.93
C LYS A 423 13.05 0.20 -4.51
N ASP A 424 14.05 -0.35 -3.83
CA ASP A 424 13.91 -0.89 -2.48
C ASP A 424 13.58 0.20 -1.45
N PHE A 425 14.14 1.40 -1.63
CA PHE A 425 13.85 2.54 -0.77
C PHE A 425 12.40 3.01 -0.92
N ARG A 426 11.89 3.10 -2.15
CA ARG A 426 10.49 3.45 -2.45
C ARG A 426 9.52 2.47 -1.82
N GLU A 427 9.82 1.17 -1.87
CA GLU A 427 8.96 0.14 -1.29
C GLU A 427 8.97 0.17 0.24
N LYS A 428 10.12 0.46 0.87
CA LYS A 428 10.22 0.62 2.33
C LYS A 428 9.47 1.85 2.84
N ILE A 429 9.69 3.02 2.24
CA ILE A 429 8.98 4.25 2.65
C ILE A 429 7.48 4.14 2.39
N TRP A 430 7.08 3.50 1.29
CA TRP A 430 5.68 3.18 1.02
C TRP A 430 5.11 2.29 2.11
N LYS A 431 5.83 1.24 2.54
CA LYS A 431 5.37 0.32 3.61
C LYS A 431 5.11 1.06 4.91
N PHE A 432 6.05 1.89 5.38
CA PHE A 432 5.86 2.64 6.62
C PHE A 432 4.67 3.59 6.56
N ASN A 433 4.42 4.21 5.40
CA ASN A 433 3.26 5.08 5.21
C ASN A 433 1.96 4.29 5.05
N PHE A 434 1.99 3.10 4.45
CA PHE A 434 0.85 2.20 4.39
C PHE A 434 0.42 1.76 5.79
N ASP A 435 1.39 1.40 6.64
CA ASP A 435 1.12 0.96 8.01
C ASP A 435 0.46 2.07 8.86
N LEU A 436 0.85 3.34 8.65
CA LEU A 436 0.28 4.50 9.34
C LEU A 436 -1.04 5.01 8.72
N PHE A 437 -1.11 5.06 7.39
CA PHE A 437 -2.19 5.68 6.63
C PHE A 437 -2.55 4.83 5.40
N PRO A 438 -3.24 3.69 5.56
CA PRO A 438 -3.56 2.78 4.46
C PRO A 438 -4.33 3.44 3.30
N GLY A 439 -5.19 4.43 3.62
CA GLY A 439 -5.98 5.18 2.64
C GLY A 439 -5.25 6.34 1.96
N ALA A 440 -4.00 6.63 2.31
CA ALA A 440 -3.22 7.72 1.72
C ALA A 440 -2.24 7.23 0.65
N VAL A 441 -2.10 5.91 0.45
CA VAL A 441 -1.13 5.32 -0.48
C VAL A 441 -1.80 4.40 -1.48
N CYS A 442 -1.21 4.26 -2.66
CA CYS A 442 -1.68 3.30 -3.66
C CYS A 442 -1.35 1.85 -3.27
N ARG A 443 -2.00 0.90 -3.94
CA ARG A 443 -1.69 -0.52 -3.88
C ARG A 443 -0.21 -0.78 -4.22
N LYS A 444 0.44 -1.70 -3.52
CA LYS A 444 1.89 -1.97 -3.67
C LYS A 444 2.28 -2.33 -5.10
N GLU A 445 1.46 -3.14 -5.77
CA GLU A 445 1.68 -3.59 -7.15
C GLU A 445 1.71 -2.42 -8.15
N ASP A 446 0.97 -1.35 -7.84
CA ASP A 446 0.78 -0.18 -8.72
C ASP A 446 1.75 0.97 -8.39
N LEU A 447 2.58 0.83 -7.35
CA LEU A 447 3.50 1.87 -6.86
C LEU A 447 4.43 2.40 -7.96
N HIS A 448 5.20 1.51 -8.58
CA HIS A 448 6.19 1.91 -9.59
C HIS A 448 5.54 2.47 -10.86
N PRO A 449 4.46 1.86 -11.41
CA PRO A 449 3.70 2.47 -12.50
C PRO A 449 3.18 3.88 -12.21
N TRP A 450 2.65 4.12 -11.01
CA TRP A 450 2.22 5.47 -10.61
C TRP A 450 3.39 6.47 -10.59
N ILE A 451 4.54 6.09 -10.02
CA ILE A 451 5.73 6.96 -9.95
C ILE A 451 6.23 7.41 -11.34
N GLU A 452 6.01 6.61 -12.39
CA GLU A 452 6.37 6.98 -13.76
C GLU A 452 5.41 8.00 -14.40
N VAL A 453 4.19 8.12 -13.88
CA VAL A 453 3.10 8.91 -14.47
C VAL A 453 2.83 10.21 -13.72
N ILE A 454 3.07 10.25 -12.41
CA ILE A 454 2.88 11.44 -11.56
C ILE A 454 3.87 12.58 -11.88
N TRP A 455 3.47 13.82 -11.58
CA TRP A 455 4.24 15.05 -11.77
C TRP A 455 4.44 15.80 -10.45
N GLU A 456 5.29 16.83 -10.43
CA GLU A 456 5.83 17.47 -9.22
C GLU A 456 4.78 18.00 -8.23
N ASP A 457 3.62 18.46 -8.70
CA ASP A 457 2.57 19.07 -7.87
C ASP A 457 1.72 18.07 -7.05
N ILE A 458 2.06 16.77 -7.06
CA ILE A 458 1.36 15.74 -6.28
C ILE A 458 2.14 15.47 -4.98
N ASN A 459 1.44 15.19 -3.87
CA ASN A 459 2.04 14.91 -2.57
C ASN A 459 3.14 13.83 -2.65
N ARG A 460 4.25 14.04 -1.93
CA ARG A 460 5.48 13.27 -2.08
C ARG A 460 5.96 12.66 -0.80
N LEU A 461 5.87 11.33 -0.66
CA LEU A 461 6.46 10.63 0.47
C LEU A 461 7.98 10.87 0.55
N THR A 462 8.36 11.73 1.48
CA THR A 462 9.75 11.99 1.85
C THR A 462 10.02 11.53 3.27
N VAL A 463 11.29 11.26 3.57
CA VAL A 463 11.72 10.93 4.93
C VAL A 463 11.34 12.04 5.91
N ASN A 464 11.46 13.30 5.50
CA ASN A 464 11.12 14.44 6.36
C ASN A 464 9.64 14.46 6.77
N GLU A 465 8.72 14.19 5.85
CA GLU A 465 7.29 14.14 6.16
C GLU A 465 6.95 12.96 7.07
N LEU A 466 7.48 11.77 6.77
CA LEU A 466 7.31 10.60 7.63
C LEU A 466 7.77 10.89 9.06
N MET A 467 8.91 11.55 9.22
CA MET A 467 9.42 11.96 10.53
C MET A 467 8.54 13.01 11.21
N GLN A 468 8.01 13.99 10.46
CA GLN A 468 7.09 14.98 11.00
C GLN A 468 5.78 14.33 11.46
N ASP A 469 5.26 13.35 10.72
CA ASP A 469 4.02 12.67 11.08
C ASP A 469 4.18 11.80 12.33
N ILE A 470 5.34 11.16 12.50
CA ILE A 470 5.68 10.45 13.74
C ILE A 470 5.86 11.43 14.90
N ALA A 471 6.56 12.54 14.68
CA ALA A 471 6.76 13.56 15.72
C ALA A 471 5.44 14.14 16.24
N LYS A 472 4.43 14.31 15.35
CA LYS A 472 3.08 14.76 15.74
C LYS A 472 2.37 13.79 16.70
N LYS A 473 2.75 12.51 16.76
CA LYS A 473 2.18 11.53 17.68
C LYS A 473 2.69 11.70 19.12
N ASN A 474 3.73 12.51 19.35
CA ASN A 474 4.30 12.86 20.67
C ASN A 474 4.81 11.72 21.57
N THR A 475 4.25 10.51 21.47
CA THR A 475 4.51 9.35 22.33
C THR A 475 4.43 8.05 21.54
N ILE A 476 5.14 7.03 21.99
CA ILE A 476 5.10 5.68 21.41
C ILE A 476 3.74 5.00 21.62
N GLY A 477 3.02 5.35 22.71
CA GLY A 477 1.67 4.84 22.98
C GLY A 477 0.66 5.26 21.91
N GLN A 478 0.63 6.56 21.56
CA GLN A 478 -0.22 7.05 20.47
C GLN A 478 0.15 6.43 19.11
N LEU A 479 1.44 6.20 18.87
CA LEU A 479 1.89 5.48 17.67
C LEU A 479 1.35 4.03 17.64
N SER A 480 1.34 3.34 18.80
CA SER A 480 0.83 1.98 18.93
C SER A 480 -0.68 1.91 18.64
N GLU A 481 -1.45 2.89 19.13
CA GLU A 481 -2.89 3.01 18.87
C GLU A 481 -3.19 3.20 17.38
N ASP A 482 -2.46 4.10 16.72
CA ASP A 482 -2.64 4.38 15.29
C ASP A 482 -2.25 3.19 14.39
N LEU A 483 -1.20 2.45 14.77
CA LEU A 483 -0.79 1.23 14.07
C LEU A 483 -1.71 0.03 14.38
N GLY A 484 -2.51 0.10 15.45
CA GLY A 484 -3.30 -1.03 15.94
C GLY A 484 -2.46 -2.22 16.39
N LEU A 485 -1.22 -1.97 16.85
CA LEU A 485 -0.24 -2.99 17.23
C LEU A 485 -0.06 -3.08 18.75
N SER A 486 0.46 -4.22 19.22
CA SER A 486 0.94 -4.35 20.60
C SER A 486 2.19 -3.49 20.81
N GLU A 487 2.48 -3.10 22.05
CA GLU A 487 3.66 -2.29 22.36
C GLU A 487 4.97 -2.93 21.87
N VAL A 488 5.10 -4.25 22.04
CA VAL A 488 6.28 -5.03 21.57
C VAL A 488 6.42 -4.96 20.05
N ASP A 489 5.31 -5.10 19.31
CA ASP A 489 5.32 -5.05 17.85
C ASP A 489 5.56 -3.62 17.33
N THR A 490 5.05 -2.61 18.04
CA THR A 490 5.31 -1.20 17.76
C THR A 490 6.80 -0.88 17.89
N PHE A 491 7.48 -1.40 18.92
CA PHE A 491 8.94 -1.25 19.04
C PHE A 491 9.71 -2.01 17.94
N ASN A 492 9.25 -3.18 17.50
CA ASN A 492 9.86 -3.87 16.36
C ASN A 492 9.74 -3.04 15.08
N TRP A 493 8.54 -2.54 14.78
CA TRP A 493 8.28 -1.66 13.64
C TRP A 493 9.12 -0.37 13.70
N TYR A 494 9.21 0.23 14.89
CA TYR A 494 10.00 1.44 15.14
C TYR A 494 11.51 1.19 14.94
N ASN A 495 12.02 0.05 15.40
CA ASN A 495 13.43 -0.31 15.21
C ASN A 495 13.77 -0.56 13.74
N ASP A 496 12.84 -1.16 12.98
CA ASP A 496 12.97 -1.31 11.52
C ASP A 496 12.99 0.06 10.82
N LEU A 497 12.12 0.98 11.22
CA LEU A 497 12.12 2.36 10.75
C LEU A 497 13.44 3.06 11.08
N GLY A 498 13.90 2.99 12.32
CA GLY A 498 15.15 3.63 12.74
C GLY A 498 16.37 3.13 11.97
N THR A 499 16.44 1.83 11.75
CA THR A 499 17.48 1.20 10.93
C THR A 499 17.40 1.69 9.48
N PHE A 500 16.20 1.81 8.92
CA PHE A 500 15.98 2.39 7.60
C PHE A 500 16.42 3.86 7.52
N LEU A 501 16.07 4.68 8.50
CA LEU A 501 16.43 6.09 8.54
C LEU A 501 17.95 6.29 8.62
N ILE A 502 18.65 5.48 9.42
CA ILE A 502 20.11 5.58 9.62
C ILE A 502 20.90 5.02 8.44
N SER A 503 20.29 4.18 7.60
CA SER A 503 20.98 3.56 6.45
C SER A 503 21.47 4.56 5.40
N ASP A 504 20.95 5.79 5.40
CA ASP A 504 21.39 6.88 4.53
C ASP A 504 21.89 8.07 5.36
N GLU A 505 23.15 8.46 5.16
CA GLU A 505 23.79 9.55 5.90
C GLU A 505 23.08 10.90 5.72
N GLN A 506 22.40 11.12 4.58
CA GLN A 506 21.66 12.37 4.33
C GLN A 506 20.50 12.55 5.33
N ASN A 507 19.90 11.44 5.76
CA ASN A 507 18.78 11.43 6.69
C ASN A 507 19.22 11.70 8.14
N LEU A 508 20.49 11.50 8.49
CA LEU A 508 21.00 11.73 9.85
C LEU A 508 20.85 13.20 10.29
N SER A 509 20.92 14.14 9.34
CA SER A 509 20.74 15.57 9.60
C SER A 509 19.29 15.95 9.89
N LEU A 510 18.32 15.20 9.31
CA LEU A 510 16.89 15.33 9.60
C LEU A 510 16.55 14.63 10.91
N PHE A 511 17.22 13.51 11.19
CA PHE A 511 17.07 12.72 12.41
C PHE A 511 17.35 13.50 13.70
N GLY A 512 18.30 14.44 13.68
CA GLY A 512 18.51 15.34 14.82
C GLY A 512 17.46 16.44 14.99
N LYS A 513 16.71 16.80 13.93
CA LYS A 513 15.79 17.95 13.96
C LYS A 513 14.39 17.63 14.46
N HIS A 514 13.99 16.36 14.42
CA HIS A 514 12.63 15.92 14.74
C HIS A 514 12.59 15.13 16.03
N ALA A 515 11.58 15.41 16.86
CA ALA A 515 11.35 14.69 18.11
C ALA A 515 10.68 13.35 17.80
N ILE A 516 11.47 12.30 17.64
CA ILE A 516 10.99 10.95 17.27
C ILE A 516 11.59 9.83 18.11
N ILE A 517 12.43 10.15 19.10
CA ILE A 517 13.12 9.14 19.92
C ILE A 517 12.42 9.02 21.27
N PRO A 518 11.85 7.86 21.61
CA PRO A 518 11.14 7.70 22.87
C PRO A 518 12.11 7.66 24.04
N ASN A 519 11.82 8.45 25.08
CA ASN A 519 12.43 8.30 26.39
C ASN A 519 11.81 7.11 27.15
N GLU A 520 12.31 6.78 28.35
CA GLU A 520 11.78 5.67 29.16
C GLU A 520 10.29 5.87 29.53
N ASN A 521 9.81 7.12 29.60
CA ASN A 521 8.40 7.46 29.77
C ASN A 521 7.57 7.38 28.46
N GLY A 522 8.17 6.94 27.35
CA GLY A 522 7.53 6.76 26.04
C GLY A 522 7.30 8.05 25.25
N LYS A 523 7.78 9.20 25.70
CA LYS A 523 7.63 10.50 25.04
C LYS A 523 8.75 10.72 24.01
N PHE A 524 8.40 11.22 22.83
CA PHE A 524 9.36 11.50 21.78
C PHE A 524 10.14 12.79 22.05
N LEU A 525 11.47 12.69 21.93
CA LEU A 525 12.43 13.78 22.07
C LEU A 525 13.38 13.83 20.87
N ILE A 526 14.09 14.97 20.75
CA ILE A 526 15.16 15.15 19.75
C ILE A 526 16.43 14.42 20.20
N LYS A 527 17.32 14.16 19.25
CA LYS A 527 18.54 13.38 19.47
C LYS A 527 19.48 14.01 20.50
N GLU A 528 19.53 15.34 20.54
CA GLU A 528 20.42 16.11 21.42
C GLU A 528 19.97 16.08 22.88
N GLU A 529 18.68 15.83 23.13
CA GLU A 529 18.07 15.84 24.47
C GLU A 529 18.04 14.44 25.12
N ILE A 530 18.46 13.40 24.39
CA ILE A 530 18.34 12.01 24.84
C ILE A 530 19.69 11.33 25.11
N TYR A 531 19.72 10.49 26.14
CA TYR A 531 20.94 9.83 26.62
C TYR A 531 20.77 8.34 26.85
N ILE A 532 21.82 7.56 26.59
CA ILE A 532 21.88 6.13 26.95
C ILE A 532 22.13 5.98 28.44
N ASN A 533 21.30 5.17 29.11
CA ASN A 533 21.48 4.79 30.50
C ASN A 533 22.64 3.79 30.67
N LYS A 534 23.81 4.27 31.11
CA LYS A 534 24.91 3.40 31.62
C LYS A 534 25.03 3.42 33.15
N ILE A 535 24.08 4.04 33.84
CA ILE A 535 24.05 4.13 35.30
C ILE A 535 23.79 2.74 35.87
N LYS A 536 22.82 2.00 35.27
CA LYS A 536 22.43 0.63 35.65
C LYS A 536 22.17 0.48 37.17
N ASP A 537 21.60 1.51 37.77
CA ASP A 537 21.38 1.60 39.21
C ASP A 537 20.01 2.25 39.42
N SER A 538 19.00 1.44 39.75
CA SER A 538 17.61 1.88 39.94
C SER A 538 17.48 2.85 41.11
N ASP A 539 18.23 2.59 42.17
CA ASP A 539 18.12 3.29 43.45
C ASP A 539 18.60 4.73 43.29
N LEU A 540 19.67 4.96 42.53
CA LEU A 540 20.15 6.32 42.24
C LEU A 540 19.20 7.11 41.34
N ILE A 541 18.50 6.45 40.41
CA ILE A 541 17.50 7.10 39.55
C ILE A 541 16.27 7.49 40.39
N GLU A 542 15.82 6.60 41.28
CA GLU A 542 14.72 6.87 42.21
C GLU A 542 15.06 8.01 43.19
N VAL A 543 16.28 8.02 43.75
CA VAL A 543 16.75 9.12 44.61
C VAL A 543 16.69 10.46 43.88
N LEU A 544 17.08 10.52 42.61
CA LEU A 544 17.03 11.77 41.86
C LEU A 544 15.60 12.20 41.52
N GLN A 545 14.72 11.23 41.23
CA GLN A 545 13.29 11.48 41.01
C GLN A 545 12.63 12.08 42.26
N LEU A 546 12.93 11.53 43.44
CA LEU A 546 12.47 12.07 44.74
C LEU A 546 13.05 13.45 45.07
N LEU A 547 14.20 13.82 44.49
CA LEU A 547 14.79 15.16 44.57
C LEU A 547 14.22 16.13 43.52
N GLY A 548 13.13 15.74 42.85
CA GLY A 548 12.35 16.56 41.92
C GLY A 548 12.94 16.66 40.51
N GLU A 549 13.74 15.69 40.06
CA GLU A 549 14.23 15.60 38.69
C GLU A 549 14.15 14.16 38.18
N ASP A 550 13.31 13.89 37.18
CA ASP A 550 13.16 12.54 36.63
C ASP A 550 14.11 12.35 35.43
N TRP A 551 15.11 11.48 35.58
CA TRP A 551 16.00 11.16 34.47
C TRP A 551 15.37 10.24 33.44
N ASN A 552 14.26 9.56 33.74
CA ASN A 552 13.48 8.83 32.74
C ASN A 552 12.93 9.76 31.66
N ASP A 553 12.84 11.07 31.93
CA ASP A 553 12.47 12.06 30.94
C ASP A 553 13.56 12.28 29.87
N ILE A 554 14.83 11.99 30.17
CA ILE A 554 15.95 12.25 29.24
C ILE A 554 16.68 10.97 28.82
N LEU A 555 16.40 9.84 29.46
CA LEU A 555 17.00 8.55 29.13
C LEU A 555 16.23 7.86 27.99
N ILE A 556 16.96 7.30 27.04
CA ILE A 556 16.39 6.56 25.91
C ILE A 556 15.70 5.28 26.39
N HIS A 557 14.53 4.98 25.82
CA HIS A 557 13.80 3.76 26.13
C HIS A 557 14.64 2.50 25.83
N HIS A 558 14.70 1.56 26.77
CA HIS A 558 15.50 0.32 26.68
C HIS A 558 15.19 -0.56 25.45
N SER A 559 13.99 -0.44 24.87
CA SER A 559 13.58 -1.20 23.66
C SER A 559 14.03 -0.56 22.33
N VAL A 560 14.72 0.58 22.34
CA VAL A 560 15.28 1.21 21.14
C VAL A 560 16.64 0.57 20.79
N GLY A 561 16.72 -0.05 19.61
CA GLY A 561 17.87 -0.87 19.19
C GLY A 561 18.80 -0.24 18.16
N PHE A 562 18.64 1.03 17.81
CA PHE A 562 19.38 1.69 16.73
C PHE A 562 19.95 3.05 17.15
N GLY A 563 20.91 3.57 16.37
CA GLY A 563 21.47 4.91 16.60
C GLY A 563 22.72 4.95 17.49
N LYS A 564 23.29 6.15 17.59
CA LYS A 564 24.41 6.48 18.49
C LYS A 564 24.04 7.74 19.25
N TYR A 565 24.05 7.66 20.58
CA TYR A 565 23.63 8.74 21.48
C TYR A 565 24.70 8.99 22.54
N HIS A 566 24.61 10.15 23.19
CA HIS A 566 25.45 10.47 24.33
C HIS A 566 25.06 9.60 25.53
N VAL A 567 26.01 9.41 26.44
CA VAL A 567 25.86 8.48 27.56
C VAL A 567 25.78 9.27 28.86
N LYS A 568 24.91 8.83 29.78
CA LYS A 568 24.95 9.23 31.18
C LYS A 568 25.52 8.10 32.02
N GLU A 569 26.55 8.42 32.81
CA GLU A 569 27.24 7.46 33.67
C GLU A 569 26.94 7.73 35.15
N LYS A 570 27.29 6.80 36.04
CA LYS A 570 27.11 6.95 37.50
C LYS A 570 27.73 8.24 38.06
N LYS A 571 28.78 8.78 37.41
CA LYS A 571 29.40 10.06 37.78
C LYS A 571 28.47 11.25 37.56
N ASP A 572 27.71 11.26 36.48
CA ASP A 572 26.84 12.38 36.13
C ASP A 572 25.66 12.47 37.09
N ILE A 573 25.06 11.33 37.45
CA ILE A 573 23.92 11.29 38.37
C ILE A 573 24.37 11.67 39.79
N ALA A 574 25.56 11.21 40.20
CA ALA A 574 26.14 11.55 41.49
C ALA A 574 26.40 13.05 41.65
N ILE A 575 26.90 13.72 40.60
CA ILE A 575 27.08 15.17 40.59
C ILE A 575 25.73 15.88 40.74
N LYS A 576 24.69 15.46 40.02
CA LYS A 576 23.37 16.10 40.09
C LYS A 576 22.65 15.90 41.41
N ILE A 577 22.68 14.69 41.97
CA ILE A 577 22.18 14.41 43.32
C ILE A 577 22.91 15.29 44.34
N SER A 578 24.24 15.39 44.25
CA SER A 578 25.04 16.23 45.15
C SER A 578 24.74 17.73 44.99
N GLU A 579 24.52 18.22 43.78
CA GLU A 579 24.11 19.61 43.51
C GLU A 579 22.73 19.93 44.09
N LYS A 580 21.77 19.01 43.93
CA LYS A 580 20.40 19.17 44.44
C LYS A 580 20.41 19.19 45.97
N LEU A 581 21.10 18.25 46.61
CA LEU A 581 21.24 18.16 48.07
C LEU A 581 21.96 19.37 48.70
N ARG A 582 22.72 20.17 47.93
CA ARG A 582 23.29 21.45 48.42
C ARG A 582 22.28 22.58 48.55
N LYS A 583 21.13 22.51 47.86
CA LYS A 583 20.18 23.63 47.70
C LYS A 583 18.86 23.45 48.46
N VAL A 584 18.75 22.44 49.33
CA VAL A 584 17.48 22.10 50.00
C VAL A 584 17.41 22.64 51.42
N ASP A 585 16.28 23.22 51.80
CA ASP A 585 15.85 23.41 53.19
C ASP A 585 15.10 22.15 53.66
N ASN A 586 15.64 21.45 54.66
CA ASN A 586 15.29 20.10 55.13
C ASN A 586 13.87 19.95 55.75
N THR A 587 12.80 20.21 55.00
CA THR A 587 11.42 20.06 55.50
C THR A 587 10.49 19.26 54.60
N ASP A 588 10.98 18.73 53.47
CA ASP A 588 10.17 17.94 52.53
C ASP A 588 10.33 16.42 52.75
N HIS A 589 9.20 15.71 52.84
CA HIS A 589 9.12 14.28 53.12
C HIS A 589 9.75 13.41 52.03
N ASP A 590 9.69 13.86 50.77
CA ASP A 590 10.28 13.11 49.65
C ASP A 590 11.82 13.20 49.66
N ILE A 591 12.36 14.30 50.19
CA ILE A 591 13.81 14.51 50.35
C ILE A 591 14.35 13.66 51.51
N VAL A 592 13.60 13.50 52.59
CA VAL A 592 13.95 12.58 53.68
C VAL A 592 14.04 11.14 53.18
N LYS A 593 13.08 10.71 52.35
CA LYS A 593 13.12 9.39 51.69
C LYS A 593 14.32 9.24 50.75
N ALA A 594 14.60 10.25 49.92
CA ALA A 594 15.76 10.25 49.03
C ALA A 594 17.09 10.10 49.81
N ILE A 595 17.23 10.78 50.95
CA ILE A 595 18.43 10.69 51.81
C ILE A 595 18.53 9.32 52.48
N SER A 596 17.42 8.68 52.84
CA SER A 596 17.41 7.32 53.41
C SER A 596 17.88 6.29 52.39
N ILE A 597 17.31 6.29 51.18
CA ILE A 597 17.69 5.37 50.10
C ILE A 597 19.17 5.57 49.71
N LEU A 598 19.61 6.84 49.62
CA LEU A 598 21.01 7.16 49.33
C LEU A 598 21.98 6.69 50.44
N SER A 599 21.54 6.71 51.70
CA SER A 599 22.35 6.24 52.84
C SER A 599 22.49 4.71 52.83
N GLU A 600 21.41 3.99 52.55
CA GLU A 600 21.43 2.53 52.37
C GLU A 600 22.30 2.13 51.17
N TRP A 601 22.23 2.90 50.07
CA TRP A 601 23.11 2.69 48.93
C TRP A 601 24.59 2.89 49.27
N PHE A 602 24.93 3.92 50.07
CA PHE A 602 26.31 4.15 50.53
C PHE A 602 26.86 3.05 51.44
N ASP A 603 26.01 2.45 52.28
CA ASP A 603 26.42 1.35 53.15
C ASP A 603 26.70 0.07 52.34
N ASN A 604 25.94 -0.15 51.27
CA ASN A 604 26.13 -1.28 50.36
C ASN A 604 27.25 -1.07 49.32
N HIS A 605 27.63 0.18 49.02
CA HIS A 605 28.60 0.54 47.97
C HIS A 605 29.69 1.53 48.47
N LEU A 606 30.43 1.13 49.51
CA LEU A 606 31.38 1.99 50.25
C LEU A 606 32.53 2.60 49.41
N GLU A 607 33.08 1.87 48.44
CA GLU A 607 34.17 2.40 47.59
C GLU A 607 33.63 3.34 46.49
N GLU A 608 32.54 2.95 45.81
CA GLU A 608 31.88 3.76 44.78
C GLU A 608 31.29 5.05 45.38
N GLY A 609 30.71 4.99 46.57
CA GLY A 609 30.22 6.17 47.29
C GLY A 609 31.33 7.16 47.65
N ARG A 610 32.53 6.69 48.02
CA ARG A 610 33.68 7.57 48.28
C ARG A 610 34.21 8.23 47.02
N GLU A 611 34.25 7.49 45.91
CA GLU A 611 34.79 8.00 44.64
C GLU A 611 33.82 8.96 43.94
N LEU A 612 32.53 8.62 43.89
CA LEU A 612 31.51 9.34 43.12
C LEU A 612 30.85 10.47 43.91
N PHE A 613 30.73 10.34 45.24
CA PHE A 613 30.03 11.28 46.11
C PHE A 613 30.95 11.85 47.19
N ALA A 614 32.21 12.18 46.91
CA ALA A 614 33.19 12.58 47.92
C ALA A 614 32.71 13.64 48.95
N GLU A 615 31.95 14.65 48.51
CA GLU A 615 31.40 15.69 49.40
C GLU A 615 30.16 15.21 50.18
N THR A 616 29.21 14.58 49.51
CA THR A 616 27.95 14.10 50.12
C THR A 616 28.22 12.92 51.05
N PHE A 617 29.19 12.06 50.72
CA PHE A 617 29.64 10.91 51.50
C PHE A 617 30.43 11.31 52.75
N SER A 618 31.20 12.41 52.70
CA SER A 618 31.87 12.96 53.89
C SER A 618 30.89 13.65 54.83
N ARG A 619 29.80 14.22 54.29
CA ARG A 619 28.68 14.80 55.06
C ARG A 619 27.54 13.82 55.34
N ARG A 620 27.69 12.52 55.03
CA ARG A 620 26.59 11.54 55.16
C ARG A 620 26.00 11.47 56.57
N ALA A 621 26.88 11.53 57.58
CA ALA A 621 26.46 11.54 58.97
C ALA A 621 25.73 12.85 59.34
N GLU A 622 26.11 13.99 58.75
CA GLU A 622 25.46 15.29 58.97
C GLU A 622 24.09 15.35 58.29
N LEU A 623 23.99 14.85 57.05
CA LEU A 623 22.75 14.79 56.27
C LEU A 623 21.72 13.84 56.90
N PHE A 624 22.18 12.67 57.37
CA PHE A 624 21.35 11.72 58.11
C PHE A 624 20.93 12.28 59.48
N MET A 625 21.82 12.96 60.21
CA MET A 625 21.46 13.60 61.49
C MET A 625 20.49 14.78 61.33
N ASN A 626 20.50 15.45 60.19
CA ASN A 626 19.59 16.58 59.92
C ASN A 626 18.21 16.16 59.41
N THR A 627 18.02 14.88 59.06
CA THR A 627 16.71 14.29 58.73
C THR A 627 16.00 13.70 59.96
N ILE A 628 16.68 13.62 61.11
CA ILE A 628 16.12 13.16 62.38
C ILE A 628 15.52 14.35 63.15
N GLU A 629 14.20 14.33 63.38
CA GLU A 629 13.47 15.40 64.07
C GLU A 629 13.88 15.55 65.56
N ASP A 630 14.22 14.46 66.25
CA ASP A 630 14.53 14.47 67.70
C ASP A 630 16.03 14.38 68.02
N LYS A 631 16.70 15.53 67.92
CA LYS A 631 18.14 15.68 68.21
C LYS A 631 18.49 15.44 69.69
N GLU A 632 17.56 15.54 70.63
CA GLU A 632 17.85 15.39 72.07
C GLU A 632 18.01 13.92 72.51
N SER A 633 17.25 13.01 71.92
CA SER A 633 17.31 11.58 72.23
C SER A 633 18.63 10.94 71.81
N LEU A 634 19.19 11.39 70.69
CA LEU A 634 20.45 10.87 70.15
C LEU A 634 21.68 11.37 70.94
N TYR A 635 21.65 12.63 71.41
CA TYR A 635 22.69 13.18 72.31
C TYR A 635 22.69 12.52 73.70
N LYS A 636 21.54 12.02 74.18
CA LYS A 636 21.46 11.27 75.44
C LYS A 636 22.13 9.89 75.32
N VAL A 637 21.99 9.20 74.19
CA VAL A 637 22.61 7.88 73.94
C VAL A 637 24.14 7.99 73.81
N MET A 638 24.65 9.07 73.22
CA MET A 638 26.11 9.30 73.11
C MET A 638 26.80 9.68 74.43
N LYS A 639 26.08 10.26 75.41
CA LYS A 639 26.65 10.74 76.69
C LYS A 639 26.69 9.68 77.79
N SER A 640 25.93 8.60 77.69
CA SER A 640 26.00 7.48 78.63
C SER A 640 27.25 6.65 78.36
N ALA A 641 28.30 6.88 79.16
CA ALA A 641 29.58 6.16 79.09
C ALA A 641 29.38 4.65 79.30
N THR A 642 29.22 3.93 78.19
CA THR A 642 29.30 2.47 78.12
C THR A 642 30.03 2.14 76.82
N ASN A 643 31.02 1.24 76.87
CA ASN A 643 31.82 0.88 75.69
C ASN A 643 30.91 0.35 74.57
N LEU A 644 30.70 1.18 73.54
CA LEU A 644 29.90 0.88 72.35
C LEU A 644 30.37 -0.40 71.63
N SER A 645 31.63 -0.80 71.80
CA SER A 645 32.16 -2.05 71.26
C SER A 645 31.63 -3.32 71.95
N GLN A 646 31.34 -3.27 73.25
CA GLN A 646 30.73 -4.40 73.98
C GLN A 646 29.23 -4.48 73.77
N VAL A 647 28.58 -3.33 73.55
CA VAL A 647 27.16 -3.26 73.19
C VAL A 647 26.95 -3.70 71.73
N ALA A 648 27.81 -3.28 70.79
CA ALA A 648 27.76 -3.75 69.40
C ALA A 648 28.02 -5.26 69.28
N ALA A 649 28.98 -5.82 70.04
CA ALA A 649 29.22 -7.27 70.06
C ALA A 649 28.08 -8.07 70.71
N ALA A 650 27.42 -7.52 71.74
CA ALA A 650 26.21 -8.13 72.31
C ALA A 650 24.97 -7.96 71.40
N MET A 651 24.98 -6.96 70.50
CA MET A 651 23.93 -6.70 69.51
C MET A 651 24.05 -7.57 68.25
N GLU A 652 25.25 -8.05 67.89
CA GLU A 652 25.44 -9.06 66.84
C GLU A 652 25.02 -10.48 67.30
N ASP A 653 25.19 -10.81 68.58
CA ASP A 653 24.96 -12.17 69.11
C ASP A 653 23.56 -12.43 69.73
N ASN A 654 22.73 -11.41 70.00
CA ASN A 654 21.38 -11.62 70.55
C ASN A 654 20.37 -10.49 70.20
N PRO A 655 19.50 -10.69 69.19
CA PRO A 655 18.56 -9.67 68.72
C PRO A 655 17.39 -9.30 69.67
N MET A 656 17.26 -9.94 70.84
CA MET A 656 16.06 -9.82 71.70
C MET A 656 16.19 -8.92 72.94
N LEU A 657 17.30 -8.19 73.11
CA LEU A 657 17.48 -7.32 74.29
C LEU A 657 16.73 -5.98 74.19
N PHE A 658 16.42 -5.49 72.98
CA PHE A 658 15.60 -4.29 72.80
C PHE A 658 14.11 -4.54 73.11
N GLU A 659 13.62 -5.75 72.82
CA GLU A 659 12.21 -6.09 73.08
C GLU A 659 11.84 -6.02 74.58
N ASN A 660 12.75 -6.33 75.50
CA ASN A 660 12.39 -6.45 76.91
C ASN A 660 12.34 -5.12 77.69
N ILE A 661 13.06 -4.08 77.25
CA ILE A 661 13.05 -2.77 77.91
C ILE A 661 11.85 -1.92 77.43
N GLU A 662 11.48 -2.00 76.16
CA GLU A 662 10.23 -1.41 75.65
C GLU A 662 8.99 -2.15 76.17
N ARG A 663 9.00 -3.49 76.23
CA ARG A 663 7.89 -4.26 76.82
C ARG A 663 7.61 -3.88 78.27
N ALA A 664 8.64 -3.64 79.09
CA ALA A 664 8.45 -3.27 80.49
C ALA A 664 7.82 -1.87 80.68
N ASN A 665 8.22 -0.89 79.86
CA ASN A 665 7.63 0.46 79.91
C ASN A 665 6.22 0.50 79.30
N ASN A 666 5.98 -0.28 78.25
CA ASN A 666 4.67 -0.39 77.61
C ASN A 666 3.65 -1.15 78.49
N ILE A 667 4.08 -2.15 79.27
CA ILE A 667 3.20 -2.81 80.25
C ILE A 667 2.78 -1.85 81.37
N PHE A 668 3.70 -1.00 81.85
CA PHE A 668 3.38 0.00 82.88
C PHE A 668 2.49 1.13 82.37
N SER A 669 2.63 1.55 81.10
CA SER A 669 1.72 2.53 80.49
C SER A 669 0.33 1.94 80.24
N LEU A 670 0.24 0.71 79.74
CA LEU A 670 -1.03 -0.02 79.52
C LEU A 670 -1.79 -0.28 80.83
N MET A 671 -1.11 -0.65 81.93
CA MET A 671 -1.76 -0.79 83.24
C MET A 671 -2.34 0.54 83.76
N LYS A 672 -1.68 1.66 83.44
CA LYS A 672 -2.10 3.00 83.86
C LYS A 672 -3.26 3.55 83.02
N GLU A 673 -3.32 3.20 81.73
CA GLU A 673 -4.35 3.65 80.78
C GLU A 673 -5.68 2.91 80.97
N TYR A 674 -5.64 1.63 81.33
CA TYR A 674 -6.84 0.82 81.65
C TYR A 674 -7.19 0.80 83.16
N ASN A 675 -6.51 1.61 83.96
CA ASN A 675 -6.71 1.78 85.41
C ASN A 675 -6.61 0.45 86.23
N LEU A 676 -5.64 -0.39 85.89
CA LEU A 676 -5.40 -1.71 86.47
C LEU A 676 -4.21 -1.67 87.44
N GLN A 677 -4.34 -2.31 88.61
CA GLN A 677 -3.31 -2.22 89.66
C GLN A 677 -2.49 -3.51 89.85
N THR A 678 -2.88 -4.62 89.21
CA THR A 678 -2.21 -5.92 89.35
C THR A 678 -2.13 -6.68 88.03
N VAL A 679 -1.12 -7.55 87.91
CA VAL A 679 -0.82 -8.33 86.69
C VAL A 679 -1.91 -9.38 86.43
N GLU A 680 -2.57 -9.88 87.47
CA GLU A 680 -3.72 -10.80 87.36
C GLU A 680 -4.94 -10.15 86.68
N GLN A 681 -5.13 -8.84 86.82
CA GLN A 681 -6.21 -8.12 86.12
C GLN A 681 -5.89 -7.88 84.65
N LEU A 682 -4.61 -7.66 84.33
CA LEU A 682 -4.13 -7.59 82.96
C LEU A 682 -4.33 -8.95 82.24
N ARG A 683 -4.14 -10.05 82.96
CA ARG A 683 -4.36 -11.43 82.46
C ARG A 683 -5.82 -11.71 82.11
N ALA A 684 -6.76 -11.13 82.85
CA ALA A 684 -8.20 -11.23 82.56
C ALA A 684 -8.65 -10.38 81.35
N VAL A 685 -7.94 -9.28 81.06
CA VAL A 685 -8.18 -8.44 79.86
C VAL A 685 -7.55 -9.07 78.62
N LEU A 686 -6.44 -9.81 78.77
CA LEU A 686 -5.75 -10.52 77.69
C LEU A 686 -6.44 -11.83 77.25
N GLU A 687 -7.40 -12.36 78.01
CA GLU A 687 -8.14 -13.59 77.66
C GLU A 687 -9.38 -13.34 76.76
N GLY A 688 -9.57 -12.12 76.22
CA GLY A 688 -10.69 -11.79 75.33
C GLY A 688 -10.31 -10.97 74.09
N GLN A 689 -10.19 -11.67 72.95
CA GLN A 689 -10.16 -11.23 71.54
C GLN A 689 -9.02 -10.32 71.04
N ALA A 690 -8.46 -10.75 69.90
CA ALA A 690 -7.35 -10.20 69.11
C ALA A 690 -7.60 -8.73 68.65
N VAL A 691 -6.61 -7.92 68.25
CA VAL A 691 -5.75 -8.10 67.05
C VAL A 691 -4.54 -7.15 67.06
N ASN A 692 -3.39 -7.64 66.59
CA ASN A 692 -2.18 -6.89 66.24
C ASN A 692 -2.35 -6.02 64.96
N THR A 693 -1.82 -4.81 64.96
CA THR A 693 -1.16 -4.06 63.84
C THR A 693 -1.44 -4.41 62.36
N GLN A 694 -1.59 -3.34 61.55
CA GLN A 694 -1.72 -3.35 60.08
C GLN A 694 -0.47 -2.70 59.44
N LYS A 695 0.10 -3.35 58.40
CA LYS A 695 0.98 -2.80 57.35
C LYS A 695 0.10 -2.21 56.22
N SER A 696 0.62 -1.33 55.36
CA SER A 696 -0.19 -0.62 54.36
C SER A 696 -0.26 -1.27 52.96
N LEU A 697 -1.45 -1.32 52.33
CA LEU A 697 -1.74 -1.66 50.90
C LEU A 697 -3.16 -1.11 50.49
N LEU A 698 -3.78 -1.59 49.39
CA LEU A 698 -4.93 -1.09 48.57
C LEU A 698 -6.20 -0.49 49.27
N PRO A 699 -7.04 0.32 48.58
CA PRO A 699 -8.36 0.74 49.11
C PRO A 699 -9.46 -0.35 49.01
N ILE A 700 -10.34 -0.43 50.02
CA ILE A 700 -11.49 -1.37 50.06
C ILE A 700 -12.61 -0.88 49.12
N THR A 701 -12.99 -1.69 48.12
CA THR A 701 -14.13 -1.47 47.22
C THR A 701 -15.20 -2.56 47.40
N GLU A 702 -16.43 -2.30 46.95
CA GLU A 702 -17.57 -3.23 47.00
C GLU A 702 -17.28 -4.57 46.31
N GLU A 703 -16.57 -4.52 45.19
CA GLU A 703 -16.22 -5.67 44.36
C GLU A 703 -15.12 -6.54 45.01
N ILE A 704 -14.24 -5.96 45.84
CA ILE A 704 -13.23 -6.70 46.61
C ILE A 704 -13.89 -7.56 47.70
N LEU A 705 -14.94 -7.06 48.37
CA LEU A 705 -15.68 -7.81 49.39
C LEU A 705 -16.38 -9.03 48.79
N VAL A 706 -16.89 -8.91 47.57
CA VAL A 706 -17.48 -10.01 46.77
C VAL A 706 -16.44 -11.09 46.48
N ALA A 707 -15.26 -10.70 45.98
CA ALA A 707 -14.15 -11.60 45.67
C ALA A 707 -13.66 -12.38 46.89
N MET A 708 -13.65 -11.70 48.04
CA MET A 708 -13.24 -12.24 49.33
C MET A 708 -14.31 -13.08 50.01
N GLY A 709 -15.52 -13.17 49.45
CA GLY A 709 -16.52 -14.16 49.85
C GLY A 709 -17.16 -13.87 51.20
N ILE A 710 -17.02 -12.63 51.70
CA ILE A 710 -17.38 -12.24 53.07
C ILE A 710 -18.88 -12.13 53.22
N THR A 711 -19.50 -12.98 54.05
CA THR A 711 -20.96 -13.13 54.12
C THR A 711 -21.63 -12.63 55.39
N ASN A 712 -20.89 -12.13 56.39
CA ASN A 712 -21.41 -11.41 57.56
C ASN A 712 -20.34 -10.50 58.20
N VAL A 713 -20.77 -9.61 59.12
CA VAL A 713 -19.87 -8.64 59.80
C VAL A 713 -18.88 -9.34 60.72
N GLU A 714 -19.25 -10.47 61.33
CA GLU A 714 -18.33 -11.27 62.15
C GLU A 714 -17.22 -11.92 61.30
N GLU A 715 -17.53 -12.38 60.08
CA GLU A 715 -16.57 -12.91 59.10
C GLU A 715 -15.66 -11.83 58.53
N TRP A 716 -16.14 -10.58 58.40
CA TRP A 716 -15.30 -9.42 58.06
C TRP A 716 -14.37 -9.02 59.21
N GLU A 717 -14.83 -9.16 60.45
CA GLU A 717 -13.97 -8.94 61.60
C GLU A 717 -12.89 -10.02 61.66
N ASP A 718 -13.24 -11.30 61.44
CA ASP A 718 -12.30 -12.43 61.35
C ASP A 718 -11.34 -12.29 60.16
N ALA A 719 -11.86 -12.06 58.95
CA ALA A 719 -11.39 -11.05 57.99
C ALA A 719 -10.02 -10.36 58.18
N MET A 720 -10.14 -9.32 58.99
CA MET A 720 -9.13 -8.32 59.31
C MET A 720 -8.25 -8.76 60.48
N ARG A 721 -8.45 -9.96 61.06
CA ARG A 721 -7.57 -10.56 62.09
C ARG A 721 -6.39 -11.33 61.48
N ASP A 722 -6.46 -11.73 60.21
CA ASP A 722 -5.36 -12.40 59.50
C ASP A 722 -4.27 -11.37 59.09
N THR A 723 -3.08 -11.53 59.66
CA THR A 723 -1.95 -10.58 59.58
C THR A 723 -1.44 -10.32 58.16
N ASP A 724 -1.60 -11.27 57.22
CA ASP A 724 -1.16 -11.10 55.82
C ASP A 724 -2.18 -10.34 54.96
N LEU A 725 -3.47 -10.36 55.31
CA LEU A 725 -4.52 -9.62 54.60
C LEU A 725 -4.76 -8.22 55.14
N LYS A 726 -4.55 -8.02 56.45
CA LYS A 726 -4.48 -6.69 57.03
C LYS A 726 -3.44 -5.84 56.30
N ALA A 727 -2.29 -6.44 56.00
CA ALA A 727 -1.23 -5.79 55.25
C ALA A 727 -1.72 -5.24 53.90
N LEU A 728 -2.67 -5.92 53.22
CA LEU A 728 -3.21 -5.71 51.85
C LEU A 728 -4.19 -4.55 51.63
N PHE A 729 -4.71 -3.88 52.68
CA PHE A 729 -5.65 -2.76 52.50
C PHE A 729 -5.57 -1.69 53.58
N ASP A 730 -5.29 -0.43 53.22
CA ASP A 730 -4.98 0.65 54.16
C ASP A 730 -5.48 2.03 53.68
N HIS A 731 -6.71 2.08 53.20
CA HIS A 731 -7.52 3.31 53.16
C HIS A 731 -8.84 3.10 53.93
N ARG A 732 -9.27 4.12 54.68
CA ARG A 732 -10.55 4.11 55.40
C ARG A 732 -11.74 4.24 54.45
N SER A 733 -12.36 3.10 54.15
CA SER A 733 -13.77 3.03 53.75
C SER A 733 -14.50 2.26 54.85
N VAL A 734 -15.53 2.87 55.44
CA VAL A 734 -16.36 2.18 56.44
C VAL A 734 -17.33 1.27 55.70
N PRO A 735 -17.29 -0.07 55.87
CA PRO A 735 -18.24 -0.98 55.23
C PRO A 735 -19.66 -0.59 55.63
N THR A 736 -20.53 -0.30 54.66
CA THR A 736 -21.94 0.00 54.93
C THR A 736 -22.78 -1.28 54.85
N LYS A 737 -23.92 -1.27 55.54
CA LYS A 737 -24.90 -2.37 55.49
C LYS A 737 -25.40 -2.65 54.06
N ASP A 738 -25.34 -1.65 53.18
CA ASP A 738 -25.74 -1.77 51.78
C ASP A 738 -24.67 -2.50 50.93
N MET A 739 -23.37 -2.21 51.15
CA MET A 739 -22.26 -2.94 50.51
C MET A 739 -22.26 -4.43 50.89
N TYR A 740 -22.68 -4.72 52.12
CA TYR A 740 -22.85 -6.09 52.63
C TYR A 740 -23.96 -6.89 51.93
N VAL A 741 -25.14 -6.27 51.75
CA VAL A 741 -26.27 -6.92 51.07
C VAL A 741 -25.94 -7.22 49.60
N LEU A 742 -25.18 -6.35 48.95
CA LEU A 742 -24.71 -6.54 47.57
C LEU A 742 -23.64 -7.65 47.48
N ALA A 743 -22.67 -7.70 48.38
CA ALA A 743 -21.65 -8.75 48.38
C ALA A 743 -22.26 -10.16 48.51
N HIS A 744 -23.24 -10.31 49.40
CA HIS A 744 -23.98 -11.57 49.57
C HIS A 744 -24.76 -11.96 48.30
N ALA A 745 -25.40 -10.98 47.65
CA ALA A 745 -26.14 -11.23 46.41
C ALA A 745 -25.24 -11.73 45.25
N HIS A 746 -24.00 -11.26 45.17
CA HIS A 746 -23.05 -11.73 44.16
C HIS A 746 -22.51 -13.14 44.44
N ILE A 747 -22.22 -13.46 45.70
CA ILE A 747 -21.80 -14.81 46.10
C ILE A 747 -22.92 -15.83 45.87
N ASP A 748 -24.16 -15.46 46.20
CA ASP A 748 -25.35 -16.29 45.92
C ASP A 748 -25.56 -16.49 44.41
N LYS A 749 -25.34 -15.44 43.61
CA LYS A 749 -25.40 -15.52 42.14
C LYS A 749 -24.32 -16.47 41.60
N ALA A 750 -23.09 -16.38 42.09
CA ALA A 750 -22.00 -17.29 41.71
C ALA A 750 -22.32 -18.74 42.12
N ARG A 751 -22.85 -18.96 43.33
CA ARG A 751 -23.30 -20.28 43.80
C ARG A 751 -24.34 -20.89 42.87
N ALA A 752 -25.38 -20.11 42.53
CA ALA A 752 -26.46 -20.57 41.66
C ALA A 752 -25.95 -20.96 40.27
N ARG A 753 -25.08 -20.14 39.69
CA ARG A 753 -24.47 -20.38 38.38
C ARG A 753 -23.55 -21.61 38.38
N VAL A 754 -22.73 -21.80 39.40
CA VAL A 754 -21.86 -22.98 39.55
C VAL A 754 -22.70 -24.26 39.69
N ILE A 755 -23.77 -24.24 40.49
CA ILE A 755 -24.69 -25.39 40.62
C ILE A 755 -25.39 -25.69 39.28
N GLU A 756 -25.86 -24.66 38.56
CA GLU A 756 -26.47 -24.83 37.24
C GLU A 756 -25.49 -25.44 36.24
N HIS A 757 -24.24 -24.97 36.24
CA HIS A 757 -23.19 -25.52 35.38
C HIS A 757 -22.87 -26.98 35.73
N LEU A 758 -22.74 -27.32 37.00
CA LEU A 758 -22.50 -28.71 37.44
C LEU A 758 -23.67 -29.64 37.06
N LYS A 759 -24.93 -29.15 37.06
CA LYS A 759 -26.08 -29.90 36.55
C LYS A 759 -26.00 -30.18 35.05
N THR A 760 -25.38 -29.31 34.26
CA THR A 760 -25.13 -29.60 32.83
C THR A 760 -24.10 -30.71 32.63
N LEU A 761 -23.29 -31.00 33.64
CA LEU A 761 -22.28 -32.07 33.68
C LEU A 761 -22.81 -33.29 34.46
N SER A 762 -24.10 -33.61 34.32
CA SER A 762 -24.79 -34.66 35.09
C SER A 762 -24.24 -36.09 34.89
N ASP A 763 -23.47 -36.32 33.83
CA ASP A 763 -22.79 -37.60 33.59
C ASP A 763 -21.59 -37.81 34.55
N ASP A 764 -21.01 -36.71 35.05
CA ASP A 764 -19.81 -36.70 35.88
C ASP A 764 -20.09 -36.35 37.34
N TYR A 765 -21.09 -35.48 37.60
CA TYR A 765 -21.44 -34.99 38.93
C TYR A 765 -22.88 -35.34 39.33
N ASP A 766 -23.03 -35.91 40.51
CA ASP A 766 -24.29 -36.18 41.19
C ASP A 766 -24.44 -35.21 42.38
N LEU A 767 -25.59 -34.52 42.42
CA LEU A 767 -25.93 -33.45 43.35
C LEU A 767 -27.17 -33.78 44.20
N ASP A 768 -27.60 -35.05 44.24
CA ASP A 768 -28.84 -35.46 44.94
C ASP A 768 -28.78 -35.21 46.47
N ASP A 769 -27.57 -35.31 47.07
CA ASP A 769 -27.31 -35.10 48.50
C ASP A 769 -26.68 -33.70 48.79
N LEU A 770 -26.83 -32.71 47.88
CA LEU A 770 -26.16 -31.41 47.97
C LEU A 770 -26.50 -30.66 49.26
N ASP A 771 -25.49 -30.33 50.04
CA ASP A 771 -25.56 -29.44 51.20
C ASP A 771 -24.88 -28.09 50.91
N ILE A 772 -25.69 -27.03 50.92
CA ILE A 772 -25.29 -25.64 50.70
C ILE A 772 -25.14 -24.84 52.00
N HIS A 773 -25.39 -25.46 53.16
CA HIS A 773 -25.38 -24.81 54.47
C HIS A 773 -24.11 -25.08 55.28
N THR A 774 -23.25 -26.00 54.81
CA THR A 774 -21.98 -26.34 55.49
C THR A 774 -21.05 -25.12 55.60
N ALA A 775 -20.87 -24.34 54.52
CA ALA A 775 -20.16 -23.06 54.54
C ALA A 775 -20.57 -22.20 53.33
N PRO A 776 -20.43 -20.86 53.38
CA PRO A 776 -21.00 -19.98 52.35
C PRO A 776 -20.49 -20.22 50.92
N THR A 777 -19.25 -20.70 50.79
CA THR A 777 -18.50 -20.89 49.54
C THR A 777 -18.08 -22.34 49.30
N ILE A 778 -18.63 -23.29 50.08
CA ILE A 778 -18.33 -24.72 49.98
C ILE A 778 -19.62 -25.51 49.74
N LEU A 779 -19.63 -26.29 48.67
CA LEU A 779 -20.68 -27.26 48.36
C LEU A 779 -20.23 -28.64 48.86
N ALA A 780 -20.97 -29.19 49.83
CA ALA A 780 -20.77 -30.54 50.35
C ALA A 780 -21.82 -31.50 49.80
N GLY A 781 -21.59 -32.81 49.93
CA GLY A 781 -22.55 -33.84 49.45
C GLY A 781 -22.53 -34.09 47.94
N VAL A 782 -21.59 -33.49 47.21
CA VAL A 782 -21.40 -33.72 45.77
C VAL A 782 -20.66 -35.03 45.54
N ARG A 783 -21.09 -35.83 44.56
CA ARG A 783 -20.38 -37.05 44.15
C ARG A 783 -19.90 -36.93 42.72
N LYS A 784 -18.60 -37.10 42.50
CA LYS A 784 -18.01 -37.18 41.16
C LYS A 784 -17.70 -38.63 40.84
N HIS A 785 -18.33 -39.19 39.79
CA HIS A 785 -18.23 -40.62 39.44
C HIS A 785 -18.45 -41.57 40.64
N GLY A 786 -19.42 -41.26 41.51
CA GLY A 786 -19.76 -42.06 42.69
C GLY A 786 -18.83 -41.90 43.90
N ARG A 787 -17.80 -41.04 43.83
CA ARG A 787 -16.93 -40.69 44.97
C ARG A 787 -17.34 -39.35 45.57
N PRO A 788 -17.42 -39.23 46.91
CA PRO A 788 -17.76 -37.97 47.56
C PRO A 788 -16.61 -36.98 47.36
N ILE A 789 -16.95 -35.79 46.85
CA ILE A 789 -16.02 -34.66 46.71
C ILE A 789 -16.61 -33.41 47.38
N LYS A 790 -15.75 -32.47 47.72
CA LYS A 790 -16.16 -31.12 48.14
C LYS A 790 -15.80 -30.12 47.05
N ILE A 791 -16.67 -29.15 46.81
CA ILE A 791 -16.41 -28.10 45.82
C ILE A 791 -16.31 -26.76 46.54
N VAL A 792 -15.17 -26.10 46.41
CA VAL A 792 -14.97 -24.71 46.84
C VAL A 792 -15.18 -23.81 45.61
N PHE A 793 -16.03 -22.78 45.72
CA PHE A 793 -16.31 -21.88 44.60
C PHE A 793 -16.08 -20.42 44.96
N ARG A 794 -15.60 -19.62 44.00
CA ARG A 794 -15.36 -18.17 44.17
C ARG A 794 -15.67 -17.33 42.92
N PRO A 795 -16.28 -16.15 43.07
CA PRO A 795 -16.30 -15.17 41.99
C PRO A 795 -14.90 -14.58 41.78
N ALA A 796 -14.48 -14.38 40.53
CA ALA A 796 -13.22 -13.69 40.21
C ALA A 796 -13.41 -12.17 40.21
N TYR A 797 -12.39 -11.46 40.68
CA TYR A 797 -12.32 -10.01 40.72
C TYR A 797 -11.06 -9.53 40.03
N SER A 798 -11.20 -8.65 39.03
CA SER A 798 -10.08 -8.19 38.20
C SER A 798 -9.21 -9.34 37.64
N GLN A 799 -9.85 -10.46 37.29
CA GLN A 799 -9.24 -11.73 36.87
C GLN A 799 -8.41 -12.47 37.94
N GLU A 800 -8.57 -12.10 39.21
CA GLU A 800 -7.92 -12.73 40.36
C GLU A 800 -8.95 -13.39 41.29
N VAL A 801 -8.52 -14.44 41.99
CA VAL A 801 -9.37 -15.18 42.93
C VAL A 801 -8.75 -15.08 44.31
N ILE A 802 -9.51 -14.56 45.27
CA ILE A 802 -9.06 -14.40 46.65
C ILE A 802 -9.67 -15.51 47.50
N VAL A 803 -8.84 -16.46 47.96
CA VAL A 803 -9.25 -17.54 48.87
C VAL A 803 -8.94 -17.10 50.29
N TYR A 804 -9.99 -16.80 51.05
CA TYR A 804 -9.85 -16.13 52.33
C TYR A 804 -10.06 -17.07 53.52
N TYR A 805 -11.11 -17.89 53.54
CA TYR A 805 -11.48 -18.64 54.74
C TYR A 805 -10.53 -19.81 54.99
N GLY A 806 -10.15 -20.00 56.26
CA GLY A 806 -9.39 -21.18 56.70
C GLY A 806 -10.07 -22.49 56.29
N ALA A 807 -11.41 -22.58 56.42
CA ALA A 807 -12.17 -23.75 56.00
C ALA A 807 -12.05 -24.07 54.50
N GLU A 808 -11.81 -23.07 53.63
CA GLU A 808 -11.59 -23.30 52.20
C GLU A 808 -10.19 -23.81 51.93
N LYS A 809 -9.17 -23.22 52.57
CA LYS A 809 -7.78 -23.65 52.48
C LYS A 809 -7.63 -25.07 53.02
N ASP A 810 -8.19 -25.33 54.20
CA ASP A 810 -8.23 -26.66 54.82
C ASP A 810 -8.96 -27.68 53.94
N THR A 811 -10.05 -27.27 53.27
CA THR A 811 -10.79 -28.15 52.37
C THR A 811 -10.01 -28.45 51.09
N LEU A 812 -9.30 -27.46 50.54
CA LEU A 812 -8.45 -27.61 49.34
C LEU A 812 -7.18 -28.45 49.56
N ASP A 813 -6.75 -28.63 50.82
CA ASP A 813 -5.65 -29.53 51.17
C ASP A 813 -6.00 -31.02 51.04
N TYR A 814 -7.29 -31.37 50.95
CA TYR A 814 -7.73 -32.74 50.73
C TYR A 814 -7.73 -33.10 49.24
N THR A 815 -7.32 -34.32 48.93
CA THR A 815 -7.24 -34.86 47.56
C THR A 815 -8.57 -34.98 46.82
N ASP A 816 -9.69 -34.98 47.54
CA ASP A 816 -11.05 -35.11 46.99
C ASP A 816 -11.81 -33.77 47.00
N THR A 817 -11.11 -32.69 46.66
CA THR A 817 -11.67 -31.32 46.60
C THR A 817 -11.35 -30.64 45.27
N GLU A 818 -12.28 -29.82 44.77
CA GLU A 818 -12.10 -29.01 43.57
C GLU A 818 -12.36 -27.52 43.81
N LEU A 819 -11.60 -26.66 43.11
CA LEU A 819 -11.80 -25.22 43.09
C LEU A 819 -12.47 -24.79 41.78
N TRP A 820 -13.60 -24.09 41.89
CA TRP A 820 -14.39 -23.58 40.76
C TRP A 820 -14.49 -22.05 40.81
N VAL A 821 -14.41 -21.40 39.66
CA VAL A 821 -14.37 -19.94 39.57
C VAL A 821 -15.42 -19.43 38.58
N ASP A 822 -16.10 -18.35 38.94
CA ASP A 822 -17.03 -17.60 38.08
C ASP A 822 -16.50 -16.17 37.86
N ASP A 823 -16.12 -15.82 36.63
CA ASP A 823 -15.66 -14.46 36.29
C ASP A 823 -16.76 -13.51 35.80
N GLY A 824 -18.02 -13.95 35.88
CA GLY A 824 -19.17 -13.23 35.35
C GLY A 824 -19.56 -13.62 33.92
N ILE A 825 -18.68 -14.27 33.15
CA ILE A 825 -18.89 -14.69 31.77
C ILE A 825 -18.83 -16.21 31.65
N GLU A 826 -17.77 -16.83 32.15
CA GLU A 826 -17.53 -18.28 32.12
C GLU A 826 -17.37 -18.87 33.53
N ILE A 827 -17.61 -20.19 33.63
CA ILE A 827 -17.45 -20.96 34.86
C ILE A 827 -16.52 -22.12 34.54
N TRP A 828 -15.44 -22.25 35.29
CA TRP A 828 -14.47 -23.31 35.06
C TRP A 828 -13.79 -23.80 36.34
N GLN A 829 -13.27 -25.02 36.25
CA GLN A 829 -12.46 -25.62 37.30
C GLN A 829 -11.02 -25.13 37.23
N VAL A 830 -10.50 -24.62 38.34
CA VAL A 830 -9.08 -24.27 38.48
C VAL A 830 -8.31 -25.47 39.01
N SER A 831 -7.47 -26.05 38.15
CA SER A 831 -6.58 -27.16 38.54
C SER A 831 -5.24 -26.65 39.08
N LEU A 832 -4.56 -27.45 39.89
CA LEU A 832 -3.20 -27.15 40.35
C LEU A 832 -2.24 -26.91 39.17
N GLY A 833 -2.39 -27.67 38.08
CA GLY A 833 -1.61 -27.46 36.85
C GLY A 833 -1.86 -26.11 36.19
N TYR A 834 -3.08 -25.57 36.26
CA TYR A 834 -3.40 -24.22 35.81
C TYR A 834 -2.68 -23.18 36.68
N ILE A 835 -2.72 -23.32 38.00
CA ILE A 835 -2.06 -22.41 38.95
C ILE A 835 -0.53 -22.38 38.73
N LEU A 836 0.09 -23.55 38.60
CA LEU A 836 1.54 -23.68 38.38
C LEU A 836 1.97 -23.05 37.05
N LYS A 837 1.19 -23.23 35.97
CA LYS A 837 1.48 -22.66 34.65
C LYS A 837 1.28 -21.15 34.62
N LYS A 838 0.17 -20.65 35.17
CA LYS A 838 -0.18 -19.22 35.13
C LYS A 838 0.77 -18.37 35.98
N ASN A 839 1.19 -18.88 37.14
CA ASN A 839 2.13 -18.20 38.04
C ASN A 839 3.60 -18.58 37.79
N ASN A 840 3.88 -19.33 36.72
CA ASN A 840 5.23 -19.76 36.32
C ASN A 840 6.03 -20.43 37.47
N ILE A 841 5.35 -21.20 38.32
CA ILE A 841 5.93 -21.87 39.49
C ILE A 841 6.67 -23.13 39.01
N LYS A 842 7.99 -23.04 38.90
CA LYS A 842 8.87 -24.15 38.46
C LYS A 842 9.49 -24.94 39.61
N LYS A 843 9.52 -24.36 40.81
CA LYS A 843 9.98 -24.97 42.06
C LYS A 843 9.12 -24.43 43.19
N PHE A 844 8.63 -25.32 44.04
CA PHE A 844 7.97 -25.00 45.30
C PHE A 844 8.58 -25.89 46.39
N LYS A 845 8.65 -25.40 47.63
CA LYS A 845 9.14 -26.20 48.76
C LYS A 845 8.03 -27.17 49.17
N ILE A 846 8.42 -28.41 49.45
CA ILE A 846 7.57 -29.40 50.13
C ILE A 846 8.00 -29.43 51.60
#